data_AF-A0A1G0XF13-F1
#
_entry.id   AF-A0A1G0XF13-F1
#
_cell.length_a   1.000
_cell.length_b   1.000
_cell.length_c   1.000
_cell.angle_alpha   90.00
_cell.angle_beta   90.00
_cell.angle_gamma   90.00
#
_symmetry.space_group_name_H-M   'P 1'
#
loop_
_entity.id
_entity.type
_entity.pdbx_description
1 polymer ?
#
loop_
_entity_poly.entity_id
_entity_poly.type
_entity_poly.pdbx_seq_one_letter_code
_entity_poly.pdbx_strand_id
1 'polypeptide(L)'
;MGPDENITEKLLSEIGQYNVNEVNKIKDVKDVKDVIEAIKSKFYGEKGQDNVKTARTDFITSLFAKKNEHKPLSLRIQDRNELIKDNQAIKATVSMENLFGENGLKLFQSALEEERYSTQYMDAVINASISADKTGKLENRLIIPFGGPSASGKSFAKDSLVEHAINSVGKEEDESSRIIVAFIDGGIGREVSQIRRFVILYALSLGYTGISNLEKYTDGYLKSVKQDLFAAVKDNEKINLVIPETFAKLGLPGSTDKLNIADMINDHVKSKKTTVMYARVTDSDREATKHGGEARSWLTDTEFTVKQVDLTLNPKKIPECKAYKAGGKFGETVNFDYGEKNSITVGKKFLSSVLNLVRNAANAEDAAIFNKQVIFTCVNDLRLYKKDSETHDWKRVLNNSQGTIRVSKRVYEDWEKSGKSLPLDKFNNNWKGKKVLILGQSQSLARTADDRQSKFLRNIIEMKTVPGIEKIKKYYSNVHEGTGKESDQIKESFPDFAKVDDFNPFEIDKLDENPLWMVLKAMIPVSGKFSAEAKINAYAKIAEAVIDRRIGEKDKFKVIYNIQMNAWEVAQTNLDAFNRYKKIFGPDSMFNEYVAEKIKSHNTSWNKNIHLLTMDELNKAENNLNQTMAPSNNQINVNQTEPNSSADNSNETYEVAEAQTLNKNNVTSKDSVTENDISSSESQNEQEMSLKDMLPLKDILKKFEKAFEKTNSYGIKCMIKEMKRLTEEQGNEDDKFEEISRYMHNFVTFKNRVNDPWYKNKKFGFFGKGRAENVQLLYEQMSKKNFSLKELNLTILDNKPAEQDNTKKSSLT
;
A
#
# COMPACT_ATOMS: atom_id res chain seq x y z
N MET A 1 16.65 -26.13 -45.98
CA MET A 1 16.18 -25.74 -44.64
C MET A 1 16.46 -24.26 -44.44
N GLY A 2 15.41 -23.46 -44.24
CA GLY A 2 15.57 -22.01 -44.07
C GLY A 2 16.20 -21.66 -42.71
N PRO A 3 16.67 -20.43 -42.48
CA PRO A 3 17.16 -19.97 -41.18
C PRO A 3 16.13 -20.11 -40.04
N ASP A 4 14.84 -20.28 -40.34
CA ASP A 4 13.76 -20.42 -39.36
C ASP A 4 13.53 -21.85 -38.83
N GLU A 5 13.81 -22.91 -39.62
CA GLU A 5 13.67 -24.31 -39.14
C GLU A 5 14.68 -24.61 -38.03
N ASN A 6 15.89 -24.06 -38.15
CA ASN A 6 16.94 -24.20 -37.15
C ASN A 6 16.57 -23.52 -35.81
N ILE A 7 15.82 -22.42 -35.83
CA ILE A 7 15.42 -21.72 -34.61
C ILE A 7 14.36 -22.51 -33.82
N THR A 8 13.39 -23.11 -34.51
CA THR A 8 12.33 -23.89 -33.85
C THR A 8 12.91 -25.13 -33.17
N GLU A 9 13.75 -25.89 -33.88
CA GLU A 9 14.46 -27.05 -33.32
C GLU A 9 15.37 -26.64 -32.16
N LYS A 10 16.10 -25.54 -32.28
CA LYS A 10 16.93 -25.01 -31.20
C LYS A 10 16.11 -24.69 -29.96
N LEU A 11 14.98 -24.00 -30.10
CA LEU A 11 14.13 -23.65 -28.96
C LEU A 11 13.48 -24.88 -28.31
N LEU A 12 13.03 -25.84 -29.11
CA LEU A 12 12.54 -27.13 -28.62
C LEU A 12 13.65 -27.93 -27.93
N SER A 13 14.92 -27.75 -28.33
CA SER A 13 16.05 -28.36 -27.63
C SER A 13 16.35 -27.65 -26.29
N GLU A 14 16.21 -26.32 -26.24
CA GLU A 14 16.49 -25.50 -25.05
C GLU A 14 15.35 -25.51 -24.02
N ILE A 15 14.11 -25.84 -24.40
CA ILE A 15 12.98 -25.79 -23.46
C ILE A 15 13.09 -26.83 -22.35
N GLY A 16 12.92 -26.36 -21.11
CA GLY A 16 13.17 -27.15 -19.91
C GLY A 16 14.65 -27.26 -19.54
N GLN A 17 15.57 -26.70 -20.33
CA GLN A 17 16.98 -26.55 -19.96
C GLN A 17 17.17 -25.21 -19.27
N TYR A 18 17.09 -25.18 -17.95
CA TYR A 18 17.42 -24.00 -17.17
C TYR A 18 18.93 -23.97 -16.93
N ASN A 19 19.57 -22.81 -17.07
CA ASN A 19 21.00 -22.68 -16.78
C ASN A 19 21.22 -22.76 -15.26
N VAL A 20 21.38 -23.98 -14.75
CA VAL A 20 21.64 -24.24 -13.32
C VAL A 20 23.13 -24.15 -12.99
N ASN A 21 24.00 -23.86 -13.97
CA ASN A 21 25.46 -23.96 -13.79
C ASN A 21 26.07 -22.77 -13.03
N GLU A 22 25.49 -21.57 -13.08
CA GLU A 22 25.92 -20.46 -12.19
C GLU A 22 25.55 -20.73 -10.72
N VAL A 23 24.52 -21.56 -10.51
CA VAL A 23 23.96 -21.91 -9.21
C VAL A 23 24.71 -23.06 -8.53
N ASN A 24 25.34 -23.96 -9.30
CA ASN A 24 26.05 -25.11 -8.74
C ASN A 24 27.18 -24.73 -7.76
N LYS A 25 27.70 -23.50 -7.81
CA LYS A 25 28.67 -22.96 -6.83
C LYS A 25 28.16 -22.95 -5.39
N ILE A 26 26.84 -22.91 -5.18
CA ILE A 26 26.22 -22.84 -3.84
C ILE A 26 25.84 -24.25 -3.34
N LYS A 27 25.64 -25.22 -4.24
CA LYS A 27 25.17 -26.57 -3.93
C LYS A 27 26.21 -27.46 -3.24
N ASP A 28 27.48 -27.12 -3.35
CA ASP A 28 28.58 -27.83 -2.67
C ASP A 28 28.62 -27.52 -1.16
N VAL A 29 27.84 -26.54 -0.71
CA VAL A 29 27.63 -26.29 0.72
C VAL A 29 26.54 -27.26 1.21
N LYS A 30 26.94 -28.25 2.02
CA LYS A 30 26.05 -29.29 2.56
C LYS A 30 24.74 -28.73 3.12
N ASP A 31 24.81 -27.67 3.92
CA ASP A 31 23.61 -27.04 4.51
C ASP A 31 22.64 -26.46 3.46
N VAL A 32 23.17 -25.96 2.33
CA VAL A 32 22.33 -25.44 1.24
C VAL A 32 21.65 -26.59 0.50
N LYS A 33 22.36 -27.71 0.30
CA LYS A 33 21.79 -28.91 -0.33
C LYS A 33 20.64 -29.48 0.51
N ASP A 34 20.84 -29.64 1.82
CA ASP A 34 19.81 -30.15 2.73
C ASP A 34 18.59 -29.21 2.77
N VAL A 35 18.82 -27.89 2.73
CA VAL A 35 17.77 -26.87 2.61
C VAL A 35 17.00 -27.00 1.30
N ILE A 36 17.70 -27.12 0.17
CA ILE A 36 17.08 -27.28 -1.14
C ILE A 36 16.25 -28.56 -1.16
N GLU A 37 16.77 -29.69 -0.68
CA GLU A 37 16.01 -30.95 -0.62
C GLU A 37 14.79 -30.87 0.32
N ALA A 38 14.91 -30.16 1.45
CA ALA A 38 13.77 -29.91 2.34
C ALA A 38 12.68 -29.05 1.66
N ILE A 39 13.10 -28.07 0.85
CA ILE A 39 12.18 -27.26 0.04
C ILE A 39 11.53 -28.16 -1.02
N LYS A 40 12.33 -28.87 -1.80
CA LYS A 40 11.89 -29.79 -2.86
C LYS A 40 10.89 -30.83 -2.36
N SER A 41 11.15 -31.48 -1.23
CA SER A 41 10.25 -32.51 -0.68
C SER A 41 8.86 -31.95 -0.33
N LYS A 42 8.80 -30.73 0.22
CA LYS A 42 7.52 -30.02 0.47
C LYS A 42 6.84 -29.56 -0.82
N PHE A 43 7.62 -29.20 -1.83
CA PHE A 43 7.13 -28.64 -3.08
C PHE A 43 6.63 -29.69 -4.07
N TYR A 44 7.37 -30.79 -4.22
CA TYR A 44 7.10 -31.76 -5.27
C TYR A 44 5.95 -32.70 -4.92
N GLY A 45 5.70 -33.03 -3.64
CA GLY A 45 4.48 -33.71 -3.17
C GLY A 45 3.87 -34.74 -4.14
N GLU A 46 2.54 -34.83 -4.22
CA GLU A 46 1.83 -35.68 -5.21
C GLU A 46 1.70 -35.03 -6.61
N LYS A 47 2.12 -33.76 -6.76
CA LYS A 47 1.86 -32.94 -7.96
C LYS A 47 3.06 -32.78 -8.89
N GLY A 48 4.25 -33.15 -8.45
CA GLY A 48 5.45 -33.21 -9.28
C GLY A 48 5.27 -34.27 -10.34
N GLN A 49 4.79 -33.86 -11.51
CA GLN A 49 4.70 -34.73 -12.65
C GLN A 49 5.91 -34.44 -13.53
N ASP A 50 6.79 -35.43 -13.70
CA ASP A 50 7.71 -35.49 -14.85
C ASP A 50 6.87 -35.77 -16.10
N ASN A 51 5.91 -34.89 -16.41
CA ASN A 51 5.04 -35.02 -17.55
C ASN A 51 5.83 -34.74 -18.82
N VAL A 52 5.51 -35.56 -19.82
CA VAL A 52 5.85 -35.38 -21.23
C VAL A 52 5.70 -33.91 -21.61
N LYS A 53 6.71 -33.34 -22.29
CA LYS A 53 6.78 -31.91 -22.67
C LYS A 53 5.72 -31.46 -23.71
N THR A 54 4.58 -32.12 -23.75
CA THR A 54 3.62 -32.06 -24.85
C THR A 54 3.02 -30.67 -25.00
N ALA A 55 2.53 -30.04 -23.92
CA ALA A 55 1.87 -28.74 -24.03
C ALA A 55 2.85 -27.61 -24.37
N ARG A 56 4.06 -27.65 -23.79
CA ARG A 56 5.13 -26.70 -24.13
C ARG A 56 5.58 -26.82 -25.59
N THR A 57 5.78 -28.04 -26.08
CA THR A 57 6.13 -28.32 -27.47
C THR A 57 5.01 -27.92 -28.43
N ASP A 58 3.76 -28.26 -28.12
CA ASP A 58 2.58 -27.92 -28.92
C ASP A 58 2.42 -26.40 -29.04
N PHE A 59 2.59 -25.68 -27.93
CA PHE A 59 2.54 -24.22 -27.93
C PHE A 59 3.61 -23.61 -28.84
N ILE A 60 4.88 -24.01 -28.69
CA ILE A 60 5.99 -23.50 -29.52
C ILE A 60 5.74 -23.82 -30.99
N THR A 61 5.37 -25.05 -31.31
CA THR A 61 5.11 -25.50 -32.69
C THR A 61 3.97 -24.69 -33.30
N SER A 62 2.88 -24.47 -32.56
CA SER A 62 1.75 -23.65 -33.02
C SER A 62 2.12 -22.20 -33.28
N LEU A 63 3.07 -21.66 -32.51
CA LEU A 63 3.51 -20.28 -32.58
C LEU A 63 4.37 -20.05 -33.84
N PHE A 64 5.24 -20.99 -34.19
CA PHE A 64 6.02 -20.92 -35.42
C PHE A 64 5.19 -21.17 -36.68
N ALA A 65 4.15 -22.02 -36.61
CA ALA A 65 3.21 -22.19 -37.72
C ALA A 65 2.50 -20.88 -38.10
N LYS A 66 2.18 -20.03 -37.10
CA LYS A 66 1.50 -18.74 -37.31
C LYS A 66 2.40 -17.59 -37.76
N LYS A 67 3.72 -17.69 -37.61
CA LYS A 67 4.67 -16.60 -37.95
C LYS A 67 4.53 -16.16 -39.42
N ASN A 68 4.15 -17.08 -40.30
CA ASN A 68 3.97 -16.83 -41.74
C ASN A 68 2.71 -16.02 -42.10
N GLU A 69 1.77 -15.83 -41.16
CA GLU A 69 0.49 -15.14 -41.40
C GLU A 69 0.55 -13.62 -41.13
N HIS A 70 1.59 -13.13 -40.45
CA HIS A 70 1.71 -11.72 -40.09
C HIS A 70 2.41 -10.88 -41.20
N LYS A 71 1.69 -9.87 -41.73
CA LYS A 71 2.16 -8.86 -42.71
C LYS A 71 3.47 -8.14 -42.30
N PRO A 72 4.23 -7.58 -43.26
CA PRO A 72 5.64 -7.23 -43.09
C PRO A 72 5.93 -6.22 -41.97
N LEU A 73 6.95 -6.56 -41.17
CA LEU A 73 7.55 -5.85 -40.04
C LEU A 73 7.85 -4.36 -40.26
N SER A 74 8.16 -3.92 -41.50
CA SER A 74 8.83 -2.64 -41.74
C SER A 74 7.98 -1.41 -41.42
N LEU A 75 6.71 -1.39 -41.81
CA LEU A 75 5.76 -0.30 -41.48
C LEU A 75 5.52 -0.22 -39.96
N ARG A 76 5.38 -1.37 -39.29
CA ARG A 76 5.18 -1.42 -37.83
C ARG A 76 6.37 -0.89 -37.03
N ILE A 77 7.59 -1.05 -37.53
CA ILE A 77 8.81 -0.59 -36.82
C ILE A 77 8.92 0.94 -36.84
N GLN A 78 8.54 1.59 -37.94
CA GLN A 78 8.55 3.06 -38.02
C GLN A 78 7.54 3.67 -37.04
N ASP A 79 6.28 3.22 -37.10
CA ASP A 79 5.21 3.64 -36.18
C ASP A 79 5.60 3.37 -34.72
N ARG A 80 6.20 2.21 -34.43
CA ARG A 80 6.72 1.86 -33.11
C ARG A 80 7.78 2.85 -32.65
N ASN A 81 8.78 3.14 -33.49
CA ASN A 81 9.88 4.01 -33.12
C ASN A 81 9.41 5.44 -32.88
N GLU A 82 8.43 5.93 -33.64
CA GLU A 82 7.77 7.20 -33.39
C GLU A 82 7.04 7.20 -32.05
N LEU A 83 6.24 6.16 -31.77
CA LEU A 83 5.56 6.02 -30.48
C LEU A 83 6.53 5.90 -29.29
N ILE A 84 7.71 5.28 -29.45
CA ILE A 84 8.74 5.25 -28.41
C ILE A 84 9.32 6.66 -28.19
N LYS A 85 9.64 7.39 -29.25
CA LYS A 85 10.17 8.77 -29.18
C LYS A 85 9.20 9.70 -28.46
N ASP A 86 7.90 9.50 -28.67
CA ASP A 86 6.83 10.26 -28.03
C ASP A 86 6.51 9.80 -26.60
N ASN A 87 7.30 8.88 -26.03
CA ASN A 87 7.06 8.26 -24.72
C ASN A 87 5.70 7.54 -24.62
N GLN A 88 5.25 6.94 -25.72
CA GLN A 88 3.97 6.22 -25.86
C GLN A 88 4.19 4.74 -26.19
N ALA A 89 5.30 4.14 -25.71
CA ALA A 89 5.65 2.75 -25.97
C ALA A 89 4.49 1.77 -25.68
N ILE A 90 3.63 2.06 -24.70
CA ILE A 90 2.44 1.26 -24.38
C ILE A 90 1.45 1.16 -25.56
N LYS A 91 1.33 2.18 -26.42
CA LYS A 91 0.45 2.17 -27.59
C LYS A 91 0.94 1.23 -28.69
N ALA A 92 2.24 0.90 -28.68
CA ALA A 92 2.86 -0.05 -29.60
C ALA A 92 2.92 -1.49 -29.03
N THR A 93 2.11 -1.80 -28.02
CA THR A 93 1.99 -3.16 -27.46
C THR A 93 0.90 -3.97 -28.17
N VAL A 94 0.93 -5.29 -28.00
CA VAL A 94 -0.10 -6.22 -28.50
C VAL A 94 -0.83 -6.89 -27.33
N SER A 95 -2.04 -7.41 -27.52
CA SER A 95 -2.71 -8.29 -26.55
C SER A 95 -2.42 -9.76 -26.87
N MET A 96 -2.51 -10.64 -25.88
CA MET A 96 -2.33 -12.08 -26.07
C MET A 96 -3.31 -12.67 -27.11
N GLU A 97 -4.57 -12.20 -27.08
CA GLU A 97 -5.62 -12.64 -27.99
C GLU A 97 -5.33 -12.21 -29.43
N ASN A 98 -4.81 -11.00 -29.63
CA ASN A 98 -4.43 -10.51 -30.95
C ASN A 98 -3.15 -11.17 -31.46
N LEU A 99 -2.26 -11.57 -30.53
CA LEU A 99 -1.00 -12.21 -30.87
C LEU A 99 -1.16 -13.70 -31.22
N PHE A 100 -2.08 -14.42 -30.55
CA PHE A 100 -2.20 -15.88 -30.67
C PHE A 100 -3.58 -16.39 -31.07
N GLY A 101 -4.62 -15.56 -31.00
CA GLY A 101 -6.01 -16.03 -31.02
C GLY A 101 -6.38 -16.84 -29.77
N GLU A 102 -7.64 -17.26 -29.70
CA GLU A 102 -8.17 -17.98 -28.53
C GLU A 102 -7.48 -19.34 -28.30
N ASN A 103 -7.28 -20.11 -29.36
CA ASN A 103 -6.65 -21.44 -29.26
C ASN A 103 -5.18 -21.36 -28.83
N GLY A 104 -4.42 -20.41 -29.39
CA GLY A 104 -3.02 -20.22 -28.99
C GLY A 104 -2.88 -19.70 -27.57
N LEU A 105 -3.85 -18.89 -27.09
CA LEU A 105 -3.92 -18.50 -25.69
C LEU A 105 -4.17 -19.70 -24.74
N LYS A 106 -5.05 -20.63 -25.12
CA LYS A 106 -5.26 -21.87 -24.35
C LYS A 106 -3.98 -22.71 -24.27
N LEU A 107 -3.30 -22.91 -25.41
CA LEU A 107 -2.01 -23.61 -25.45
C LEU A 107 -0.95 -22.94 -24.59
N PHE A 108 -0.87 -21.60 -24.60
CA PHE A 108 0.04 -20.85 -23.74
C PHE A 108 -0.22 -21.10 -22.25
N GLN A 109 -1.49 -21.11 -21.84
CA GLN A 109 -1.86 -21.36 -20.44
C GLN A 109 -1.52 -22.80 -20.03
N SER A 110 -1.79 -23.78 -20.88
CA SER A 110 -1.38 -25.18 -20.66
C SER A 110 0.14 -25.34 -20.59
N ALA A 111 0.88 -24.64 -21.46
CA ALA A 111 2.35 -24.65 -21.43
C ALA A 111 2.92 -24.01 -20.16
N LEU A 112 2.30 -22.95 -19.65
CA LEU A 112 2.67 -22.33 -18.37
C LEU A 112 2.37 -23.23 -17.17
N GLU A 113 1.23 -23.93 -17.21
CA GLU A 113 0.87 -24.89 -16.17
C GLU A 113 1.85 -26.07 -16.14
N GLU A 114 2.16 -26.64 -17.30
CA GLU A 114 3.19 -27.69 -17.44
C GLU A 114 4.56 -27.20 -16.97
N GLU A 115 4.98 -25.99 -17.36
CA GLU A 115 6.24 -25.38 -16.90
C GLU A 115 6.25 -25.25 -15.37
N ARG A 116 5.20 -24.66 -14.81
CA ARG A 116 5.07 -24.37 -13.38
C ARG A 116 5.23 -25.61 -12.51
N TYR A 117 4.69 -26.75 -12.95
CA TYR A 117 4.76 -28.00 -12.21
C TYR A 117 5.94 -28.90 -12.61
N SER A 118 6.80 -28.45 -13.53
CA SER A 118 8.01 -29.19 -13.90
C SER A 118 9.14 -29.05 -12.86
N THR A 119 9.84 -30.15 -12.60
CA THR A 119 11.00 -30.20 -11.70
C THR A 119 12.08 -29.22 -12.12
N GLN A 120 12.33 -29.07 -13.42
CA GLN A 120 13.41 -28.20 -13.92
C GLN A 120 13.13 -26.72 -13.65
N TYR A 121 11.88 -26.27 -13.85
CA TYR A 121 11.46 -24.90 -13.55
C TYR A 121 11.53 -24.61 -12.06
N MET A 122 10.99 -25.50 -11.23
CA MET A 122 10.94 -25.30 -9.79
C MET A 122 12.34 -25.32 -9.16
N ASP A 123 13.23 -26.18 -9.63
CA ASP A 123 14.64 -26.14 -9.27
C ASP A 123 15.25 -24.78 -9.62
N ALA A 124 15.02 -24.28 -10.83
CA ALA A 124 15.52 -22.97 -11.25
C ALA A 124 14.96 -21.82 -10.40
N VAL A 125 13.68 -21.88 -10.01
CA VAL A 125 13.05 -20.91 -9.10
C VAL A 125 13.68 -20.95 -7.71
N ILE A 126 13.81 -22.12 -7.09
CA ILE A 126 14.40 -22.28 -5.76
C ILE A 126 15.82 -21.71 -5.75
N ASN A 127 16.57 -22.05 -6.79
CA ASN A 127 17.95 -21.60 -6.99
C ASN A 127 18.05 -20.08 -7.16
N ALA A 128 17.17 -19.46 -7.94
CA ALA A 128 17.12 -18.00 -8.09
C ALA A 128 16.64 -17.29 -6.81
N SER A 129 15.95 -18.01 -5.92
CA SER A 129 15.45 -17.50 -4.65
C SER A 129 16.43 -17.60 -3.49
N ILE A 130 17.53 -18.36 -3.58
CA ILE A 130 18.45 -18.57 -2.45
C ILE A 130 19.79 -17.87 -2.69
N SER A 131 20.31 -17.20 -1.66
CA SER A 131 21.70 -16.71 -1.60
C SER A 131 22.43 -17.31 -0.39
N ALA A 132 23.70 -17.66 -0.57
CA ALA A 132 24.61 -18.07 0.51
C ALA A 132 26.02 -17.49 0.31
N ASP A 133 26.08 -16.29 -0.26
CA ASP A 133 27.31 -15.55 -0.58
C ASP A 133 28.10 -15.14 0.67
N LYS A 134 27.46 -15.06 1.83
CA LYS A 134 28.03 -14.57 3.09
C LYS A 134 28.43 -15.70 4.03
N THR A 135 29.58 -15.54 4.69
CA THR A 135 30.09 -16.46 5.72
C THR A 135 29.63 -16.05 7.11
N GLY A 136 29.62 -17.02 8.01
CA GLY A 136 29.17 -16.90 9.38
C GLY A 136 27.86 -17.63 9.65
N LYS A 137 27.54 -17.76 10.93
CA LYS A 137 26.21 -18.10 11.43
C LYS A 137 25.66 -16.89 12.18
N LEU A 138 24.39 -16.55 11.96
CA LEU A 138 23.74 -15.46 12.71
C LEU A 138 23.31 -15.97 14.09
N GLU A 139 23.44 -15.12 15.12
CA GLU A 139 22.94 -15.42 16.48
C GLU A 139 21.45 -15.76 16.46
N ASN A 140 20.69 -15.03 15.64
CA ASN A 140 19.25 -15.21 15.47
C ASN A 140 18.90 -15.35 14.00
N ARG A 141 17.87 -16.15 13.73
CA ARG A 141 17.23 -16.20 12.41
C ARG A 141 16.71 -14.81 12.04
N LEU A 142 17.01 -14.36 10.83
CA LEU A 142 16.60 -13.06 10.32
C LEU A 142 15.39 -13.18 9.39
N ILE A 143 14.34 -12.40 9.66
CA ILE A 143 13.16 -12.27 8.78
C ILE A 143 12.96 -10.80 8.44
N ILE A 144 12.96 -10.47 7.15
CA ILE A 144 12.87 -9.09 6.66
C ILE A 144 11.65 -8.92 5.73
N PRO A 145 10.47 -8.60 6.27
CA PRO A 145 9.38 -8.11 5.44
C PRO A 145 9.73 -6.70 4.97
N PHE A 146 9.72 -6.47 3.65
CA PHE A 146 10.05 -5.15 3.11
C PHE A 146 9.00 -4.60 2.14
N GLY A 147 8.43 -3.46 2.52
CA GLY A 147 7.33 -2.79 1.83
C GLY A 147 7.77 -1.69 0.89
N GLY A 148 6.90 -1.32 -0.04
CA GLY A 148 7.02 -0.08 -0.80
C GLY A 148 6.25 -0.13 -2.11
N PRO A 149 6.05 1.00 -2.80
CA PRO A 149 5.31 1.05 -4.06
C PRO A 149 5.89 0.12 -5.14
N SER A 150 5.06 -0.24 -6.13
CA SER A 150 5.58 -0.90 -7.34
C SER A 150 6.63 -0.02 -8.02
N ALA A 151 7.63 -0.65 -8.62
CA ALA A 151 8.77 0.01 -9.28
C ALA A 151 9.68 0.90 -8.39
N SER A 152 9.43 1.01 -7.07
CA SER A 152 10.21 1.89 -6.17
C SER A 152 11.67 1.49 -5.93
N GLY A 153 12.21 0.51 -6.66
CA GLY A 153 13.58 0.03 -6.47
C GLY A 153 13.73 -1.12 -5.46
N LYS A 154 12.64 -1.77 -5.06
CA LYS A 154 12.64 -2.91 -4.13
C LYS A 154 13.68 -4.00 -4.47
N SER A 155 13.69 -4.48 -5.71
CA SER A 155 14.64 -5.52 -6.14
C SER A 155 16.10 -5.06 -6.08
N PHE A 156 16.36 -3.76 -6.16
CA PHE A 156 17.69 -3.17 -6.05
C PHE A 156 18.11 -2.91 -4.59
N ALA A 157 17.15 -2.57 -3.73
CA ALA A 157 17.39 -2.34 -2.30
C ALA A 157 17.67 -3.64 -1.53
N LYS A 158 17.19 -4.79 -2.00
CA LYS A 158 17.20 -6.06 -1.26
C LYS A 158 18.61 -6.46 -0.79
N ASP A 159 19.64 -6.37 -1.64
CA ASP A 159 20.98 -6.87 -1.30
C ASP A 159 21.67 -5.97 -0.26
N SER A 160 21.52 -4.65 -0.43
CA SER A 160 22.00 -3.66 0.53
C SER A 160 21.29 -3.81 1.88
N LEU A 161 19.99 -4.07 1.87
CA LEU A 161 19.20 -4.28 3.07
C LEU A 161 19.64 -5.55 3.81
N VAL A 162 19.83 -6.66 3.09
CA VAL A 162 20.31 -7.92 3.68
C VAL A 162 21.69 -7.77 4.30
N GLU A 163 22.62 -7.08 3.62
CA GLU A 163 23.95 -6.77 4.16
C GLU A 163 23.86 -5.96 5.45
N HIS A 164 23.06 -4.90 5.46
CA HIS A 164 22.89 -4.06 6.64
C HIS A 164 22.22 -4.81 7.80
N ALA A 165 21.22 -5.63 7.50
CA ALA A 165 20.50 -6.43 8.49
C ALA A 165 21.40 -7.51 9.10
N ILE A 166 22.18 -8.24 8.30
CA ILE A 166 23.16 -9.22 8.77
C ILE A 166 24.16 -8.59 9.73
N ASN A 167 24.66 -7.40 9.40
CA ASN A 167 25.60 -6.67 10.28
C ASN A 167 24.94 -6.17 11.58
N SER A 168 23.61 -6.15 11.66
CA SER A 168 22.85 -5.68 12.82
C SER A 168 22.43 -6.79 13.79
N VAL A 169 22.37 -8.06 13.35
CA VAL A 169 21.87 -9.19 14.18
C VAL A 169 22.97 -9.80 15.06
N GLY A 170 24.25 -9.56 14.76
CA GLY A 170 25.37 -10.27 15.38
C GLY A 170 25.64 -11.61 14.69
N LYS A 171 26.88 -12.10 14.81
CA LYS A 171 27.33 -13.37 14.24
C LYS A 171 27.95 -14.22 15.35
N GLU A 172 27.71 -15.52 15.30
CA GLU A 172 28.41 -16.51 16.12
C GLU A 172 29.86 -16.70 15.61
N GLU A 173 30.74 -17.22 16.48
CA GLU A 173 32.14 -17.59 16.17
C GLU A 173 32.24 -18.86 15.30
N ASP A 174 31.49 -18.92 14.21
CA ASP A 174 31.58 -19.99 13.22
C ASP A 174 31.68 -19.41 11.82
N GLU A 175 32.91 -19.13 11.38
CA GLU A 175 33.20 -18.64 10.04
C GLU A 175 33.06 -19.71 8.95
N SER A 176 33.00 -20.99 9.33
CA SER A 176 32.85 -22.11 8.38
C SER A 176 31.42 -22.23 7.85
N SER A 177 30.45 -21.77 8.65
CA SER A 177 29.05 -21.69 8.28
C SER A 177 28.77 -20.65 7.19
N ARG A 178 27.66 -20.85 6.46
CA ARG A 178 27.14 -19.90 5.46
C ARG A 178 25.80 -19.31 5.92
N ILE A 179 25.62 -18.02 5.70
CA ILE A 179 24.35 -17.34 5.94
C ILE A 179 23.44 -17.58 4.74
N ILE A 180 22.44 -18.45 4.90
CA ILE A 180 21.47 -18.78 3.85
C ILE A 180 20.30 -17.80 3.92
N VAL A 181 19.98 -17.14 2.81
CA VAL A 181 18.89 -16.18 2.68
C VAL A 181 17.96 -16.58 1.54
N ALA A 182 16.67 -16.72 1.83
CA ALA A 182 15.62 -16.97 0.83
C ALA A 182 14.85 -15.68 0.52
N PHE A 183 14.82 -15.31 -0.76
CA PHE A 183 14.05 -14.23 -1.33
C PHE A 183 12.68 -14.73 -1.81
N ILE A 184 11.64 -14.32 -1.08
CA ILE A 184 10.25 -14.70 -1.30
C ILE A 184 9.61 -13.68 -2.26
N ASP A 185 10.13 -13.57 -3.48
CA ASP A 185 9.69 -12.60 -4.49
C ASP A 185 8.88 -13.26 -5.59
N GLY A 186 7.67 -12.76 -5.83
CA GLY A 186 6.84 -13.22 -6.96
C GLY A 186 7.43 -12.83 -8.33
N GLY A 187 8.36 -11.89 -8.38
CA GLY A 187 9.15 -11.56 -9.57
C GLY A 187 9.99 -12.73 -10.07
N ILE A 188 10.55 -13.54 -9.16
CA ILE A 188 11.47 -14.64 -9.51
C ILE A 188 10.76 -15.68 -10.37
N GLY A 189 9.55 -16.09 -10.02
CA GLY A 189 8.77 -17.04 -10.82
C GLY A 189 8.51 -16.53 -12.25
N ARG A 190 8.29 -15.21 -12.41
CA ARG A 190 8.13 -14.59 -13.74
C ARG A 190 9.44 -14.50 -14.52
N GLU A 191 10.53 -14.14 -13.85
CA GLU A 191 11.86 -14.00 -14.45
C GLU A 191 12.42 -15.34 -14.92
N VAL A 192 12.18 -16.41 -14.16
CA VAL A 192 12.65 -17.77 -14.48
C VAL A 192 11.86 -18.42 -15.63
N SER A 193 10.57 -18.10 -15.79
CA SER A 193 9.70 -18.73 -16.79
C SER A 193 10.21 -18.52 -18.23
N GLN A 194 10.57 -19.62 -18.90
CA GLN A 194 10.98 -19.69 -20.29
C GLN A 194 9.79 -19.46 -21.22
N ILE A 195 8.62 -20.01 -20.92
CA ILE A 195 7.40 -19.81 -21.72
C ILE A 195 7.01 -18.33 -21.74
N ARG A 196 7.05 -17.68 -20.58
CA ARG A 196 6.82 -16.23 -20.48
C ARG A 196 7.88 -15.44 -21.24
N ARG A 197 9.15 -15.81 -21.13
CA ARG A 197 10.25 -15.14 -21.84
C ARG A 197 10.09 -15.26 -23.35
N PHE A 198 9.76 -16.45 -23.83
CA PHE A 198 9.58 -16.77 -25.23
C PHE A 198 8.46 -15.95 -25.87
N VAL A 199 7.30 -15.87 -25.22
CA VAL A 199 6.16 -15.11 -25.74
C VAL A 199 6.48 -13.61 -25.88
N ILE A 200 7.25 -13.05 -24.94
CA ILE A 200 7.72 -11.66 -24.99
C ILE A 200 8.67 -11.47 -26.18
N LEU A 201 9.67 -12.35 -26.31
CA LEU A 201 10.63 -12.31 -27.42
C LEU A 201 9.93 -12.44 -28.78
N TYR A 202 8.93 -13.30 -28.89
CA TYR A 202 8.13 -13.42 -30.09
C TYR A 202 7.42 -12.10 -30.43
N ALA A 203 6.75 -11.46 -29.46
CA ALA A 203 6.12 -10.16 -29.68
C ALA A 203 7.13 -9.09 -30.12
N LEU A 204 8.32 -9.04 -29.52
CA LEU A 204 9.40 -8.13 -29.92
C LEU A 204 9.88 -8.43 -31.35
N SER A 205 9.96 -9.71 -31.73
CA SER A 205 10.33 -10.14 -33.08
C SER A 205 9.29 -9.77 -34.15
N LEU A 206 8.05 -9.48 -33.75
CA LEU A 206 7.01 -8.95 -34.63
C LEU A 206 6.97 -7.41 -34.67
N GLY A 207 7.89 -6.74 -33.98
CA GLY A 207 7.97 -5.29 -33.93
C GLY A 207 7.05 -4.64 -32.89
N TYR A 208 6.52 -5.38 -31.92
CA TYR A 208 5.81 -4.77 -30.78
C TYR A 208 6.79 -4.34 -29.69
N THR A 209 6.38 -3.43 -28.80
CA THR A 209 7.15 -3.04 -27.61
C THR A 209 6.97 -3.99 -26.43
N GLY A 210 6.00 -4.90 -26.51
CA GLY A 210 5.65 -5.86 -25.47
C GLY A 210 4.20 -6.31 -25.56
N ILE A 211 3.71 -6.99 -24.52
CA ILE A 211 2.36 -7.55 -24.45
C ILE A 211 1.58 -6.90 -23.30
N SER A 212 0.53 -6.17 -23.62
CA SER A 212 -0.22 -5.29 -22.70
C SER A 212 -0.96 -6.01 -21.57
N ASN A 213 -1.42 -7.23 -21.80
CA ASN A 213 -2.24 -8.01 -20.88
C ASN A 213 -1.61 -9.35 -20.50
N LEU A 214 -0.29 -9.49 -20.66
CA LEU A 214 0.41 -10.74 -20.36
C LEU A 214 0.30 -11.13 -18.87
N GLU A 215 0.40 -10.16 -17.95
CA GLU A 215 0.26 -10.40 -16.51
C GLU A 215 -1.06 -11.11 -16.16
N LYS A 216 -2.18 -10.71 -16.79
CA LYS A 216 -3.51 -11.30 -16.59
C LYS A 216 -3.51 -12.82 -16.80
N TYR A 217 -2.75 -13.29 -17.79
CA TYR A 217 -2.73 -14.70 -18.19
C TYR A 217 -1.63 -15.52 -17.51
N THR A 218 -0.66 -14.86 -16.85
CA THR A 218 0.42 -15.54 -16.13
C THR A 218 0.23 -15.56 -14.61
N ASP A 219 -0.51 -14.60 -14.05
CA ASP A 219 -0.62 -14.43 -12.61
C ASP A 219 -1.24 -15.64 -11.90
N GLY A 220 -2.21 -16.32 -12.50
CA GLY A 220 -2.82 -17.52 -11.93
C GLY A 220 -1.83 -18.66 -11.68
N TYR A 221 -0.77 -18.75 -12.50
CA TYR A 221 0.21 -19.83 -12.46
C TYR A 221 1.48 -19.42 -11.71
N LEU A 222 2.04 -18.25 -12.04
CA LEU A 222 3.37 -17.84 -11.57
C LEU A 222 3.34 -17.05 -10.26
N LYS A 223 2.21 -16.43 -9.90
CA LYS A 223 2.12 -15.66 -8.64
C LYS A 223 2.07 -16.56 -7.40
N SER A 224 1.50 -17.76 -7.52
CA SER A 224 1.44 -18.76 -6.44
C SER A 224 2.82 -19.27 -6.05
N VAL A 225 3.84 -19.14 -6.92
CA VAL A 225 5.23 -19.54 -6.65
C VAL A 225 5.73 -18.97 -5.34
N LYS A 226 5.42 -17.69 -5.10
CA LYS A 226 5.79 -16.98 -3.87
C LYS A 226 5.21 -17.64 -2.62
N GLN A 227 3.93 -18.03 -2.68
CA GLN A 227 3.23 -18.62 -1.54
C GLN A 227 3.78 -20.00 -1.21
N ASP A 228 4.05 -20.80 -2.23
CA ASP A 228 4.65 -22.11 -2.06
C ASP A 228 6.09 -22.01 -1.54
N LEU A 229 6.88 -21.06 -2.06
CA LEU A 229 8.25 -20.80 -1.59
C LEU A 229 8.23 -20.44 -0.11
N PHE A 230 7.36 -19.51 0.27
CA PHE A 230 7.16 -19.13 1.66
C PHE A 230 6.77 -20.33 2.53
N ALA A 231 5.78 -21.12 2.11
CA ALA A 231 5.32 -22.29 2.86
C ALA A 231 6.43 -23.34 3.06
N ALA A 232 7.33 -23.50 2.10
CA ALA A 232 8.43 -24.43 2.21
C ALA A 232 9.48 -23.99 3.24
N VAL A 233 9.83 -22.71 3.26
CA VAL A 233 10.95 -22.20 4.09
C VAL A 233 10.55 -21.54 5.41
N LYS A 234 9.27 -21.19 5.61
CA LYS A 234 8.83 -20.42 6.79
C LYS A 234 9.17 -21.07 8.12
N ASP A 235 9.16 -22.40 8.19
CA ASP A 235 9.41 -23.15 9.44
C ASP A 235 10.88 -23.61 9.56
N ASN A 236 11.73 -23.33 8.57
CA ASN A 236 13.14 -23.72 8.61
C ASN A 236 13.98 -22.64 9.30
N GLU A 237 14.40 -22.92 10.54
CA GLU A 237 15.17 -21.98 11.36
C GLU A 237 16.55 -21.64 10.79
N LYS A 238 17.13 -22.50 9.93
CA LYS A 238 18.42 -22.26 9.28
C LYS A 238 18.34 -21.27 8.12
N ILE A 239 17.13 -20.94 7.64
CA ILE A 239 16.92 -20.08 6.47
C ILE A 239 16.40 -18.73 6.93
N ASN A 240 17.16 -17.69 6.59
CA ASN A 240 16.75 -16.29 6.76
C ASN A 240 15.81 -15.89 5.62
N LEU A 241 14.83 -15.03 5.90
CA LEU A 241 13.77 -14.70 4.95
C LEU A 241 13.82 -13.23 4.56
N VAL A 242 13.63 -12.95 3.27
CA VAL A 242 13.46 -11.60 2.73
C VAL A 242 12.21 -11.58 1.90
N ILE A 243 11.21 -10.79 2.32
CA ILE A 243 9.84 -10.88 1.79
C ILE A 243 9.44 -9.51 1.21
N PRO A 244 9.68 -9.27 -0.10
CA PRO A 244 9.21 -8.08 -0.79
C PRO A 244 7.70 -8.04 -0.83
N GLU A 245 7.09 -6.92 -0.47
CA GLU A 245 5.66 -6.68 -0.66
C GLU A 245 5.36 -5.28 -1.16
N THR A 246 4.29 -5.18 -1.96
CA THR A 246 3.78 -3.88 -2.42
C THR A 246 2.66 -3.36 -1.54
N PHE A 247 1.93 -4.21 -0.81
CA PHE A 247 0.78 -3.85 0.03
C PHE A 247 -0.34 -3.06 -0.65
N ALA A 248 -0.38 -2.97 -1.98
CA ALA A 248 -1.35 -2.12 -2.70
C ALA A 248 -2.81 -2.49 -2.45
N LYS A 249 -3.11 -3.75 -2.09
CA LYS A 249 -4.49 -4.21 -1.86
C LYS A 249 -4.89 -4.26 -0.39
N LEU A 250 -3.99 -3.94 0.54
CA LEU A 250 -4.29 -3.96 1.98
C LEU A 250 -5.43 -2.97 2.29
N GLY A 251 -6.49 -3.46 2.93
CA GLY A 251 -7.67 -2.66 3.28
C GLY A 251 -8.75 -2.57 2.20
N LEU A 252 -8.58 -3.22 1.04
CA LEU A 252 -9.66 -3.32 0.04
C LEU A 252 -10.66 -4.43 0.41
N PRO A 253 -11.98 -4.17 0.33
CA PRO A 253 -13.01 -5.18 0.61
C PRO A 253 -12.82 -6.42 -0.27
N GLY A 254 -12.79 -7.62 0.33
CA GLY A 254 -12.63 -8.89 -0.39
C GLY A 254 -11.19 -9.20 -0.84
N SER A 255 -10.19 -8.38 -0.50
CA SER A 255 -8.79 -8.71 -0.78
C SER A 255 -8.33 -9.87 0.11
N THR A 256 -7.90 -10.96 -0.53
CA THR A 256 -7.31 -12.15 0.10
C THR A 256 -5.78 -12.06 0.15
N ASP A 257 -5.20 -10.85 0.13
CA ASP A 257 -3.76 -10.67 0.43
C ASP A 257 -3.57 -10.98 1.94
N LYS A 258 -3.57 -12.30 2.21
CA LYS A 258 -3.63 -13.03 3.48
C LYS A 258 -2.27 -13.18 4.14
N LEU A 259 -1.20 -12.61 3.58
CA LEU A 259 0.05 -12.49 4.31
C LEU A 259 -0.20 -11.42 5.38
N ASN A 260 -0.84 -11.86 6.47
CA ASN A 260 -0.98 -11.08 7.67
C ASN A 260 0.42 -11.06 8.28
N ILE A 261 1.25 -10.20 7.72
CA ILE A 261 2.63 -10.02 8.18
C ILE A 261 2.60 -9.73 9.67
N ALA A 262 1.55 -9.07 10.20
CA ALA A 262 1.34 -8.91 11.63
C ALA A 262 1.21 -10.25 12.39
N ASP A 263 0.52 -11.25 11.85
CA ASP A 263 0.45 -12.59 12.48
C ASP A 263 1.80 -13.30 12.38
N MET A 264 2.45 -13.26 11.21
CA MET A 264 3.80 -13.81 11.04
C MET A 264 4.82 -13.16 11.99
N ILE A 265 4.71 -11.84 12.22
CA ILE A 265 5.50 -11.10 13.21
C ILE A 265 5.15 -11.59 14.62
N ASN A 266 3.87 -11.68 14.96
CA ASN A 266 3.43 -12.12 16.29
C ASN A 266 3.85 -13.56 16.60
N ASP A 267 3.85 -14.45 15.61
CA ASP A 267 4.20 -15.85 15.74
C ASP A 267 5.71 -16.04 15.86
N HIS A 268 6.50 -15.33 15.04
CA HIS A 268 7.95 -15.52 15.01
C HIS A 268 8.72 -14.66 16.00
N VAL A 269 8.25 -13.45 16.35
CA VAL A 269 8.94 -12.61 17.36
C VAL A 269 8.91 -13.26 18.74
N LYS A 270 7.87 -14.05 19.06
CA LYS A 270 7.80 -14.80 20.34
C LYS A 270 8.91 -15.84 20.50
N SER A 271 9.51 -16.33 19.42
CA SER A 271 10.43 -17.47 19.45
C SER A 271 11.77 -17.22 20.13
N LYS A 272 12.09 -15.99 20.57
CA LYS A 272 13.40 -15.52 21.12
C LYS A 272 14.64 -15.76 20.24
N LYS A 273 14.59 -16.69 19.29
CA LYS A 273 15.64 -17.06 18.32
C LYS A 273 15.48 -16.41 16.94
N THR A 274 14.51 -15.51 16.80
CA THR A 274 14.23 -14.83 15.53
C THR A 274 14.29 -13.31 15.72
N THR A 275 15.10 -12.64 14.90
CA THR A 275 15.06 -11.19 14.71
C THR A 275 14.26 -10.85 13.47
N VAL A 276 13.19 -10.07 13.63
CA VAL A 276 12.37 -9.56 12.55
C VAL A 276 12.72 -8.09 12.32
N MET A 277 12.93 -7.71 11.06
CA MET A 277 13.29 -6.36 10.65
C MET A 277 12.33 -5.89 9.57
N TYR A 278 11.52 -4.87 9.85
CA TYR A 278 10.69 -4.30 8.80
C TYR A 278 11.50 -3.28 8.00
N ALA A 279 11.42 -3.32 6.67
CA ALA A 279 12.02 -2.29 5.83
C ALA A 279 10.98 -1.65 4.92
N ARG A 280 11.18 -0.37 4.60
CA ARG A 280 10.34 0.34 3.65
C ARG A 280 11.19 1.01 2.59
N VAL A 281 10.91 0.72 1.32
CA VAL A 281 11.50 1.44 0.20
C VAL A 281 10.62 2.62 -0.16
N THR A 282 11.10 3.82 0.14
CA THR A 282 10.50 5.08 -0.24
C THR A 282 11.19 5.65 -1.45
N ASP A 283 10.46 6.44 -2.21
CA ASP A 283 10.99 7.14 -3.37
C ASP A 283 11.18 8.62 -3.07
N SER A 284 12.31 9.18 -3.50
CA SER A 284 12.55 10.61 -3.46
C SER A 284 11.99 11.36 -4.67
N ASP A 285 11.72 10.66 -5.78
CA ASP A 285 11.27 11.24 -7.04
C ASP A 285 10.29 10.32 -7.79
N ARG A 286 8.99 10.56 -7.58
CA ARG A 286 7.89 9.74 -8.13
C ARG A 286 7.96 9.57 -9.64
N GLU A 287 8.40 10.58 -10.38
CA GLU A 287 8.50 10.49 -11.85
C GLU A 287 9.63 9.56 -12.27
N ALA A 288 10.74 9.53 -11.53
CA ALA A 288 11.82 8.59 -11.78
C ALA A 288 11.37 7.12 -11.55
N THR A 289 10.54 6.86 -10.54
CA THR A 289 9.95 5.53 -10.33
C THR A 289 8.92 5.18 -11.39
N LYS A 290 8.03 6.10 -11.75
CA LYS A 290 7.06 5.88 -12.84
C LYS A 290 7.77 5.53 -14.14
N HIS A 291 8.77 6.32 -14.52
CA HIS A 291 9.62 6.02 -15.67
C HIS A 291 10.32 4.66 -15.53
N GLY A 292 10.84 4.35 -14.34
CA GLY A 292 11.44 3.05 -14.05
C GLY A 292 10.46 1.89 -14.21
N GLY A 293 9.18 2.09 -13.92
CA GLY A 293 8.11 1.15 -14.20
C GLY A 293 7.87 1.00 -15.70
N GLU A 294 7.69 2.10 -16.43
CA GLU A 294 7.44 2.08 -17.87
C GLU A 294 8.60 1.44 -18.66
N ALA A 295 9.85 1.81 -18.36
CA ALA A 295 11.04 1.24 -18.98
C ALA A 295 11.26 -0.24 -18.63
N ARG A 296 10.67 -0.72 -17.52
CA ARG A 296 10.59 -2.16 -17.20
C ARG A 296 9.44 -2.84 -17.92
N SER A 297 8.33 -2.14 -18.15
CA SER A 297 7.12 -2.72 -18.74
C SER A 297 7.32 -3.02 -20.21
N TRP A 298 7.92 -2.08 -20.94
CA TRP A 298 7.93 -2.03 -22.38
C TRP A 298 9.34 -1.80 -22.90
N LEU A 299 9.61 -2.27 -24.12
CA LEU A 299 10.80 -1.88 -24.85
C LEU A 299 10.73 -0.38 -25.17
N THR A 300 11.66 0.38 -24.62
CA THR A 300 11.79 1.84 -24.86
C THR A 300 13.05 2.20 -25.65
N ASP A 301 13.79 1.20 -26.12
CA ASP A 301 15.01 1.39 -26.89
C ASP A 301 14.67 1.52 -28.38
N THR A 302 14.94 2.68 -28.97
CA THR A 302 14.72 2.94 -30.40
C THR A 302 15.76 2.27 -31.30
N GLU A 303 16.93 1.91 -30.75
CA GLU A 303 18.00 1.23 -31.50
C GLU A 303 17.79 -0.29 -31.56
N PHE A 304 16.80 -0.81 -30.84
CA PHE A 304 16.43 -2.21 -30.88
C PHE A 304 15.90 -2.59 -32.27
N THR A 305 16.73 -3.26 -33.05
CA THR A 305 16.37 -3.77 -34.37
C THR A 305 15.83 -5.18 -34.26
N VAL A 306 14.82 -5.51 -35.08
CA VAL A 306 14.19 -6.84 -35.03
C VAL A 306 15.18 -7.96 -35.39
N LYS A 307 16.22 -7.66 -36.18
CA LYS A 307 17.34 -8.57 -36.47
C LYS A 307 18.20 -8.91 -35.22
N GLN A 308 18.08 -8.14 -34.14
CA GLN A 308 18.78 -8.37 -32.86
C GLN A 308 17.94 -9.14 -31.84
N VAL A 309 16.70 -9.51 -32.16
CA VAL A 309 15.89 -10.35 -31.25
C VAL A 309 16.47 -11.76 -31.34
N ASP A 310 17.47 -12.01 -30.50
CA ASP A 310 17.91 -13.37 -30.22
C ASP A 310 16.75 -14.07 -29.51
N LEU A 311 16.08 -14.96 -30.25
CA LEU A 311 14.99 -15.77 -29.72
C LEU A 311 15.50 -16.81 -28.71
N THR A 312 16.82 -16.99 -28.55
CA THR A 312 17.36 -17.84 -27.48
C THR A 312 16.85 -17.37 -26.14
N LEU A 313 16.79 -18.29 -25.18
CA LEU A 313 16.25 -18.01 -23.86
C LEU A 313 17.20 -17.19 -22.97
N ASN A 314 18.27 -16.56 -23.50
CA ASN A 314 19.28 -15.85 -22.71
C ASN A 314 19.62 -14.40 -23.14
N PRO A 315 18.64 -13.56 -23.52
CA PRO A 315 18.90 -12.16 -23.84
C PRO A 315 19.17 -11.35 -22.55
N LYS A 316 20.17 -10.46 -22.59
CA LYS A 316 20.57 -9.66 -21.42
C LYS A 316 19.52 -8.63 -20.96
N LYS A 317 18.50 -8.32 -21.75
CA LYS A 317 17.51 -7.28 -21.42
C LYS A 317 16.20 -7.44 -22.20
N ILE A 318 15.18 -8.00 -21.55
CA ILE A 318 13.79 -8.04 -22.09
C ILE A 318 12.84 -7.28 -21.15
N PRO A 319 11.77 -6.67 -21.69
CA PRO A 319 10.75 -6.04 -20.87
C PRO A 319 9.97 -7.06 -20.04
N GLU A 320 9.50 -6.67 -18.85
CA GLU A 320 8.67 -7.49 -17.98
C GLU A 320 7.25 -7.68 -18.55
N CYS A 321 6.78 -6.81 -19.45
CA CYS A 321 5.40 -6.81 -19.96
C CYS A 321 4.33 -6.80 -18.84
N LYS A 322 4.63 -6.04 -17.79
CA LYS A 322 3.76 -5.76 -16.67
C LYS A 322 3.33 -4.31 -16.77
N ALA A 323 2.07 -4.07 -17.06
CA ALA A 323 1.59 -2.70 -17.20
C ALA A 323 1.61 -2.00 -15.85
N TYR A 324 2.46 -0.98 -15.74
CA TYR A 324 2.28 0.10 -14.77
C TYR A 324 1.65 1.27 -15.54
N LYS A 325 0.34 1.17 -15.86
CA LYS A 325 -0.50 2.25 -16.41
C LYS A 325 -0.57 3.48 -15.48
N ALA A 326 0.21 4.50 -15.81
CA ALA A 326 -0.15 5.87 -15.48
C ALA A 326 -1.42 6.29 -16.26
N GLY A 327 -2.60 6.24 -15.61
CA GLY A 327 -3.79 6.94 -16.12
C GLY A 327 -4.99 6.09 -16.58
N GLY A 328 -5.33 4.99 -15.89
CA GLY A 328 -6.58 4.26 -16.17
C GLY A 328 -7.44 3.99 -14.94
N LYS A 329 -8.67 4.54 -14.93
CA LYS A 329 -9.93 4.23 -14.20
C LYS A 329 -9.93 3.86 -12.69
N PHE A 330 -8.92 3.20 -12.15
CA PHE A 330 -8.54 3.21 -10.74
C PHE A 330 -7.04 3.49 -10.71
N GLY A 331 -6.71 4.71 -11.17
CA GLY A 331 -5.39 5.07 -11.70
C GLY A 331 -4.27 4.73 -10.75
N GLU A 332 -3.16 4.21 -11.26
CA GLU A 332 -2.06 3.65 -10.47
C GLU A 332 -1.31 4.62 -9.57
N THR A 333 -1.64 5.91 -9.61
CA THR A 333 -1.43 6.82 -8.47
C THR A 333 -2.00 6.20 -7.19
N VAL A 334 -3.15 5.53 -7.26
CA VAL A 334 -3.75 4.65 -6.24
C VAL A 334 -2.81 3.48 -5.90
N ASN A 335 -2.31 2.67 -6.83
CA ASN A 335 -1.44 1.55 -6.44
C ASN A 335 -0.09 2.01 -5.83
N PHE A 336 0.46 3.11 -6.32
CA PHE A 336 1.67 3.72 -5.76
C PHE A 336 1.38 4.33 -4.39
N ASP A 337 0.39 5.22 -4.28
CA ASP A 337 0.03 5.90 -3.03
C ASP A 337 -0.51 4.93 -1.99
N TYR A 338 -1.25 3.89 -2.39
CA TYR A 338 -1.70 2.85 -1.47
C TYR A 338 -0.55 1.93 -1.11
N GLY A 339 0.32 1.54 -2.04
CA GLY A 339 1.52 0.79 -1.68
C GLY A 339 2.41 1.59 -0.71
N GLU A 340 2.52 2.90 -0.93
CA GLU A 340 3.21 3.83 -0.06
C GLU A 340 2.53 3.92 1.32
N LYS A 341 1.25 4.31 1.37
CA LYS A 341 0.45 4.46 2.60
C LYS A 341 0.35 3.14 3.37
N ASN A 342 0.08 2.04 2.69
CA ASN A 342 -0.05 0.74 3.33
C ASN A 342 1.28 0.23 3.83
N SER A 343 2.40 0.50 3.15
CA SER A 343 3.73 0.22 3.72
C SER A 343 4.02 1.05 4.98
N ILE A 344 3.52 2.28 5.10
CA ILE A 344 3.58 3.05 6.35
C ILE A 344 2.72 2.39 7.41
N THR A 345 1.47 2.06 7.09
CA THR A 345 0.53 1.43 8.02
C THR A 345 1.06 0.09 8.56
N VAL A 346 1.65 -0.75 7.70
CA VAL A 346 2.30 -2.01 8.11
C VAL A 346 3.49 -1.74 9.01
N GLY A 347 4.34 -0.76 8.69
CA GLY A 347 5.45 -0.38 9.56
C GLY A 347 5.00 0.12 10.94
N LYS A 348 3.94 0.94 10.99
CA LYS A 348 3.32 1.39 12.25
C LYS A 348 2.79 0.20 13.06
N LYS A 349 2.09 -0.75 12.41
CA LYS A 349 1.60 -1.97 13.08
C LYS A 349 2.73 -2.85 13.60
N PHE A 350 3.78 -3.10 12.80
CA PHE A 350 4.96 -3.85 13.23
C PHE A 350 5.55 -3.25 14.49
N LEU A 351 5.75 -1.94 14.49
CA LEU A 351 6.27 -1.25 15.65
C LEU A 351 5.36 -1.39 16.87
N SER A 352 4.05 -1.16 16.73
CA SER A 352 3.11 -1.29 17.84
C SER A 352 3.16 -2.69 18.45
N SER A 353 3.27 -3.73 17.61
CA SER A 353 3.49 -5.10 18.09
C SER A 353 4.80 -5.26 18.86
N VAL A 354 5.92 -4.76 18.34
CA VAL A 354 7.22 -4.80 19.02
C VAL A 354 7.17 -4.08 20.37
N LEU A 355 6.60 -2.87 20.42
CA LEU A 355 6.47 -2.10 21.65
C LEU A 355 5.63 -2.83 22.70
N ASN A 356 4.54 -3.47 22.30
CA ASN A 356 3.71 -4.25 23.21
C ASN A 356 4.46 -5.46 23.74
N LEU A 357 5.27 -6.14 22.91
CA LEU A 357 6.10 -7.25 23.35
C LEU A 357 7.19 -6.79 24.35
N VAL A 358 7.83 -5.65 24.10
CA VAL A 358 8.80 -5.06 25.05
C VAL A 358 8.13 -4.71 26.38
N ARG A 359 6.94 -4.09 26.36
CA ARG A 359 6.19 -3.73 27.58
C ARG A 359 5.74 -4.94 28.39
N ASN A 360 5.39 -6.02 27.72
CA ASN A 360 4.89 -7.24 28.34
C ASN A 360 5.99 -8.30 28.55
N ALA A 361 7.26 -7.94 28.35
CA ALA A 361 8.37 -8.85 28.57
C ALA A 361 8.45 -9.24 30.06
N ALA A 362 8.66 -10.53 30.33
CA ALA A 362 8.70 -11.04 31.70
C ALA A 362 9.94 -10.54 32.48
N ASN A 363 11.01 -10.20 31.77
CA ASN A 363 12.27 -9.73 32.33
C ASN A 363 13.03 -8.82 31.35
N ALA A 364 14.13 -8.23 31.81
CA ALA A 364 14.95 -7.29 31.02
C ALA A 364 15.65 -7.94 29.82
N GLU A 365 15.99 -9.23 29.91
CA GLU A 365 16.63 -10.00 28.82
C GLU A 365 15.65 -10.19 27.65
N ASP A 366 14.41 -10.57 27.96
CA ASP A 366 13.33 -10.69 26.98
C ASP A 366 13.03 -9.34 26.32
N ALA A 367 12.99 -8.26 27.11
CA ALA A 367 12.84 -6.91 26.59
C ALA A 367 14.00 -6.53 25.65
N ALA A 368 15.24 -6.90 25.97
CA ALA A 368 16.40 -6.63 25.14
C ALA A 368 16.35 -7.38 23.80
N ILE A 369 15.88 -8.64 23.78
CA ILE A 369 15.66 -9.42 22.56
C ILE A 369 14.62 -8.74 21.66
N PHE A 370 13.49 -8.29 22.24
CA PHE A 370 12.48 -7.56 21.48
C PHE A 370 12.95 -6.16 21.04
N ASN A 371 13.90 -5.55 21.74
CA ASN A 371 14.47 -4.26 21.37
C ASN A 371 15.47 -4.35 20.20
N LYS A 372 15.94 -5.56 19.84
CA LYS A 372 16.72 -5.81 18.62
C LYS A 372 15.87 -5.75 17.34
N GLN A 373 14.54 -5.63 17.44
CA GLN A 373 13.64 -5.55 16.29
C GLN A 373 13.67 -4.12 15.72
N VAL A 374 13.98 -3.97 14.44
CA VAL A 374 14.27 -2.65 13.83
C VAL A 374 13.37 -2.35 12.64
N ILE A 375 13.04 -1.07 12.45
CA ILE A 375 12.49 -0.58 11.19
C ILE A 375 13.56 0.20 10.40
N PHE A 376 13.70 -0.14 9.12
CA PHE A 376 14.55 0.56 8.16
C PHE A 376 13.73 1.35 7.15
N THR A 377 14.22 2.52 6.77
CA THR A 377 13.75 3.21 5.57
C THR A 377 14.86 3.24 4.53
N CYS A 378 14.63 2.59 3.40
CA CYS A 378 15.48 2.62 2.23
C CYS A 378 14.96 3.71 1.29
N VAL A 379 15.81 4.69 0.95
CA VAL A 379 15.44 5.74 0.01
C VAL A 379 16.01 5.42 -1.36
N ASN A 380 15.11 5.20 -2.32
CA ASN A 380 15.44 5.27 -3.73
C ASN A 380 15.62 6.74 -4.11
N ASP A 381 16.87 7.16 -4.27
CA ASP A 381 17.24 8.53 -4.59
C ASP A 381 17.50 8.77 -6.08
N LEU A 382 17.04 7.86 -6.94
CA LEU A 382 17.13 8.00 -8.40
C LEU A 382 16.33 9.22 -8.87
N ARG A 383 16.93 9.99 -9.77
CA ARG A 383 16.32 11.12 -10.46
C ARG A 383 16.57 11.01 -11.97
N LEU A 384 15.77 11.73 -12.73
CA LEU A 384 15.90 11.82 -14.18
C LEU A 384 16.81 13.00 -14.56
N TYR A 385 17.80 12.73 -15.40
CA TYR A 385 18.72 13.73 -15.93
C TYR A 385 18.80 13.61 -17.44
N LYS A 386 18.89 14.73 -18.14
CA LYS A 386 19.06 14.79 -19.59
C LYS A 386 20.17 15.77 -19.94
N LYS A 387 20.93 15.43 -20.98
CA LYS A 387 21.93 16.32 -21.54
C LYS A 387 21.23 17.48 -22.24
N ASP A 388 21.52 18.68 -21.78
CA ASP A 388 21.05 19.93 -22.34
C ASP A 388 21.75 20.17 -23.68
N SER A 389 20.98 20.48 -24.72
CA SER A 389 21.49 20.59 -26.10
C SER A 389 22.40 21.78 -26.30
N GLU A 390 22.24 22.85 -25.52
CA GLU A 390 23.01 24.09 -25.66
C GLU A 390 24.29 24.00 -24.84
N THR A 391 24.13 23.76 -23.54
CA THR A 391 25.24 23.76 -22.57
C THR A 391 26.04 22.45 -22.58
N HIS A 392 25.51 21.40 -23.21
CA HIS A 392 26.05 20.03 -23.16
C HIS A 392 26.17 19.46 -21.74
N ASP A 393 25.57 20.13 -20.76
CA ASP A 393 25.58 19.76 -19.35
C ASP A 393 24.39 18.84 -19.01
N TRP A 394 24.46 18.13 -17.89
CA TRP A 394 23.36 17.27 -17.45
C TRP A 394 22.43 18.04 -16.53
N LYS A 395 21.18 18.25 -16.96
CA LYS A 395 20.14 18.93 -16.16
C LYS A 395 19.10 17.94 -15.68
N ARG A 396 18.60 18.16 -14.46
CA ARG A 396 17.46 17.40 -13.94
C ARG A 396 16.24 17.70 -14.79
N VAL A 397 15.49 16.66 -15.15
CA VAL A 397 14.21 16.77 -15.85
C VAL A 397 13.12 16.10 -15.02
N LEU A 398 11.89 16.57 -15.14
CA LEU A 398 10.74 15.97 -14.48
C LEU A 398 10.07 14.89 -15.34
N ASN A 399 10.25 14.97 -16.66
CA ASN A 399 9.60 14.08 -17.60
C ASN A 399 10.63 13.16 -18.25
N ASN A 400 10.22 11.92 -18.51
CA ASN A 400 10.98 11.05 -19.37
C ASN A 400 10.91 11.56 -20.82
N SER A 401 12.08 11.73 -21.44
CA SER A 401 12.20 12.05 -22.85
C SER A 401 13.42 11.33 -23.42
N GLN A 402 13.52 11.22 -24.75
CA GLN A 402 14.68 10.59 -25.37
C GLN A 402 15.98 11.23 -24.88
N GLY A 403 16.96 10.40 -24.49
CA GLY A 403 18.25 10.83 -23.94
C GLY A 403 18.25 11.07 -22.42
N THR A 404 17.14 10.87 -21.72
CA THR A 404 17.10 10.88 -20.26
C THR A 404 17.78 9.63 -19.68
N ILE A 405 18.59 9.81 -18.63
CA ILE A 405 19.18 8.74 -17.82
C ILE A 405 18.69 8.82 -16.37
N ARG A 406 18.72 7.68 -15.67
CA ARG A 406 18.43 7.60 -14.23
C ARG A 406 19.72 7.59 -13.44
N VAL A 407 19.89 8.56 -12.55
CA VAL A 407 21.09 8.70 -11.72
C VAL A 407 20.67 8.99 -10.27
N SER A 408 21.35 8.35 -9.33
CA SER A 408 21.15 8.63 -7.90
C SER A 408 21.55 10.07 -7.60
N LYS A 409 20.77 10.77 -6.76
CA LYS A 409 21.08 12.13 -6.31
C LYS A 409 22.52 12.23 -5.79
N ARG A 410 22.98 11.23 -5.02
CA ARG A 410 24.35 11.18 -4.48
C ARG A 410 25.41 11.06 -5.58
N VAL A 411 25.17 10.18 -6.56
CA VAL A 411 26.07 10.04 -7.72
C VAL A 411 26.20 11.38 -8.45
N TYR A 412 25.08 12.06 -8.66
CA TYR A 412 25.07 13.36 -9.34
C TYR A 412 25.80 14.42 -8.54
N GLU A 413 25.58 14.50 -7.23
CA GLU A 413 26.28 15.44 -6.34
C GLU A 413 27.80 15.16 -6.29
N ASP A 414 28.21 13.90 -6.25
CA ASP A 414 29.63 13.52 -6.33
C ASP A 414 30.24 13.84 -7.69
N TRP A 415 29.48 13.66 -8.76
CA TRP A 415 29.89 14.05 -10.12
C TRP A 415 30.12 15.56 -10.21
N GLU A 416 29.21 16.38 -9.67
CA GLU A 416 29.38 17.83 -9.60
C GLU A 416 30.62 18.22 -8.79
N LYS A 417 30.82 17.60 -7.61
CA LYS A 417 32.01 17.83 -6.76
C LYS A 417 33.32 17.40 -7.42
N SER A 418 33.28 16.40 -8.30
CA SER A 418 34.46 15.95 -9.06
C SER A 418 34.91 16.94 -10.14
N GLY A 419 34.26 18.11 -10.24
CA GLY A 419 34.47 19.05 -11.35
C GLY A 419 34.02 18.48 -12.69
N LYS A 420 33.08 17.52 -12.67
CA LYS A 420 32.56 16.84 -13.87
C LYS A 420 33.66 16.16 -14.70
N SER A 421 34.65 15.57 -14.02
CA SER A 421 35.84 14.92 -14.61
C SER A 421 35.55 13.87 -15.70
N LEU A 422 34.35 13.27 -15.69
CA LEU A 422 33.85 12.35 -16.72
C LEU A 422 32.42 12.73 -17.11
N PRO A 423 31.96 12.35 -18.31
CA PRO A 423 30.52 12.40 -18.64
C PRO A 423 29.68 11.66 -17.58
N LEU A 424 28.54 12.23 -17.17
CA LEU A 424 27.71 11.70 -16.07
C LEU A 424 27.31 10.24 -16.27
N ASP A 425 27.02 9.82 -17.50
CA ASP A 425 26.70 8.44 -17.86
C ASP A 425 27.88 7.49 -17.57
N LYS A 426 29.11 7.89 -17.92
CA LYS A 426 30.33 7.15 -17.61
C LYS A 426 30.64 7.17 -16.11
N PHE A 427 30.51 8.33 -15.46
CA PHE A 427 30.71 8.48 -14.03
C PHE A 427 29.75 7.60 -13.24
N ASN A 428 28.46 7.63 -13.57
CA ASN A 428 27.43 6.79 -12.98
C ASN A 428 27.76 5.31 -13.16
N ASN A 429 28.24 4.89 -14.32
CA ASN A 429 28.63 3.50 -14.54
C ASN A 429 29.79 3.06 -13.64
N ASN A 430 30.74 3.95 -13.35
CA ASN A 430 31.95 3.67 -12.57
C ASN A 430 31.82 3.94 -11.06
N TRP A 431 30.75 4.58 -10.61
CA TRP A 431 30.60 4.97 -9.20
C TRP A 431 30.42 3.75 -8.29
N LYS A 432 31.36 3.56 -7.36
CA LYS A 432 31.41 2.39 -6.45
C LYS A 432 30.32 2.39 -5.37
N GLY A 433 29.66 3.53 -5.15
CA GLY A 433 28.68 3.70 -4.08
C GLY A 433 27.25 3.29 -4.41
N LYS A 434 26.97 2.63 -5.55
CA LYS A 434 25.61 2.42 -6.13
C LYS A 434 24.56 1.83 -5.20
N LYS A 435 24.92 1.41 -3.99
CA LYS A 435 24.00 0.90 -2.96
C LYS A 435 22.90 1.92 -2.63
N VAL A 436 21.71 1.41 -2.36
CA VAL A 436 20.55 2.20 -1.92
C VAL A 436 20.89 2.90 -0.60
N LEU A 437 20.40 4.13 -0.43
CA LEU A 437 20.57 4.86 0.82
C LEU A 437 19.67 4.23 1.88
N ILE A 438 20.27 3.60 2.89
CA ILE A 438 19.54 3.11 4.06
C ILE A 438 19.59 4.22 5.11
N LEU A 439 18.47 4.92 5.30
CA LEU A 439 18.33 5.92 6.35
C LEU A 439 18.03 5.22 7.68
N GLY A 440 19.10 4.81 8.37
CA GLY A 440 19.17 4.51 9.81
C GLY A 440 18.29 3.38 10.37
N GLN A 441 18.76 2.78 11.48
CA GLN A 441 17.94 1.98 12.39
C GLN A 441 16.97 2.90 13.12
N SER A 442 15.68 2.77 12.86
CA SER A 442 14.69 3.52 13.62
C SER A 442 14.28 2.73 14.86
N GLN A 443 15.09 2.76 15.93
CA GLN A 443 14.52 2.69 17.28
C GLN A 443 13.58 3.89 17.51
N SER A 444 13.69 4.95 16.70
CA SER A 444 12.83 6.13 16.71
C SER A 444 11.40 5.85 16.28
N LEU A 445 11.08 4.72 15.63
CA LEU A 445 9.71 4.45 15.29
C LEU A 445 8.92 4.19 16.58
N ALA A 446 9.54 3.64 17.63
CA ALA A 446 8.93 3.55 18.98
C ALA A 446 8.49 4.92 19.54
N ARG A 447 9.14 6.01 19.09
CA ARG A 447 8.75 7.41 19.36
C ARG A 447 7.74 7.97 18.34
N THR A 448 7.47 7.27 17.24
CA THR A 448 6.48 7.58 16.18
C THR A 448 5.17 6.79 16.26
N ALA A 449 5.01 5.87 17.22
CA ALA A 449 3.68 5.34 17.55
C ALA A 449 2.77 6.43 18.13
N ASP A 450 3.34 7.53 18.62
CA ASP A 450 2.60 8.71 19.07
C ASP A 450 2.64 9.81 17.99
N ASP A 451 1.66 9.77 17.08
CA ASP A 451 1.58 10.55 15.83
C ASP A 451 1.51 12.08 16.06
N ARG A 452 1.32 12.55 17.31
CA ARG A 452 1.33 13.98 17.67
C ARG A 452 2.73 14.47 18.09
N GLN A 453 3.42 13.73 18.96
CA GLN A 453 4.77 14.11 19.43
C GLN A 453 5.85 13.89 18.36
N SER A 454 5.65 12.99 17.40
CA SER A 454 6.66 12.72 16.35
C SER A 454 6.64 13.66 15.15
N LYS A 455 5.46 14.18 14.76
CA LYS A 455 5.36 15.29 13.79
C LYS A 455 5.99 16.56 14.38
N PHE A 456 5.86 16.69 15.69
CA PHE A 456 6.43 17.73 16.53
C PHE A 456 7.95 17.61 16.74
N LEU A 457 8.49 16.42 17.01
CA LEU A 457 9.95 16.19 17.12
C LEU A 457 10.67 16.28 15.77
N ARG A 458 10.03 15.90 14.66
CA ARG A 458 10.56 16.15 13.31
C ARG A 458 10.67 17.64 13.02
N ASN A 459 9.68 18.44 13.42
CA ASN A 459 9.75 19.89 13.32
C ASN A 459 10.88 20.46 14.21
N ILE A 460 11.06 19.95 15.44
CA ILE A 460 12.16 20.40 16.35
C ILE A 460 13.56 20.09 15.79
N ILE A 461 13.76 18.95 15.12
CA ILE A 461 15.06 18.59 14.53
C ILE A 461 15.33 19.42 13.27
N GLU A 462 14.31 19.68 12.45
CA GLU A 462 14.43 20.60 11.31
C GLU A 462 14.65 22.05 11.76
N MET A 463 14.04 22.49 12.87
CA MET A 463 14.17 23.83 13.48
C MET A 463 15.59 24.18 13.97
N LYS A 464 16.46 23.19 14.22
CA LYS A 464 17.86 23.41 14.64
C LYS A 464 18.81 23.73 13.49
N THR A 465 18.31 23.76 12.26
CA THR A 465 19.10 24.03 11.06
C THR A 465 18.68 25.37 10.46
N VAL A 466 19.61 26.12 9.85
CA VAL A 466 19.32 27.38 9.12
C VAL A 466 18.12 27.25 8.15
N PRO A 467 17.94 26.12 7.42
CA PRO A 467 16.75 25.87 6.60
C PRO A 467 15.41 25.73 7.38
N GLY A 468 15.45 25.38 8.66
CA GLY A 468 14.26 25.29 9.52
C GLY A 468 13.72 26.65 9.94
N ILE A 469 14.61 27.60 10.22
CA ILE A 469 14.27 29.00 10.50
C ILE A 469 13.62 29.64 9.26
N GLU A 470 14.17 29.38 8.07
CA GLU A 470 13.59 29.78 6.77
C GLU A 470 12.17 29.19 6.53
N LYS A 471 11.95 27.92 6.90
CA LYS A 471 10.62 27.29 6.81
C LYS A 471 9.62 27.90 7.79
N ILE A 472 10.04 28.29 9.00
CA ILE A 472 9.18 29.03 9.94
C ILE A 472 8.83 30.40 9.37
N LYS A 473 9.83 31.16 8.87
CA LYS A 473 9.62 32.44 8.19
C LYS A 473 8.58 32.30 7.07
N LYS A 474 8.70 31.27 6.24
CA LYS A 474 7.77 30.96 5.15
C LYS A 474 6.39 30.53 5.62
N TYR A 475 6.29 29.66 6.63
CA TYR A 475 5.00 29.21 7.16
C TYR A 475 4.23 30.35 7.83
N TYR A 476 4.92 31.24 8.55
CA TYR A 476 4.34 32.43 9.16
C TYR A 476 3.92 33.48 8.11
N SER A 477 4.75 33.71 7.08
CA SER A 477 4.38 34.56 5.92
C SER A 477 3.08 34.06 5.26
N ASN A 478 2.97 32.75 5.04
CA ASN A 478 1.79 32.16 4.39
C ASN A 478 0.51 32.21 5.26
N VAL A 479 0.65 32.16 6.59
CA VAL A 479 -0.49 32.31 7.51
C VAL A 479 -0.97 33.77 7.57
N HIS A 480 -0.07 34.73 7.39
CA HIS A 480 -0.41 36.16 7.41
C HIS A 480 -0.75 36.78 6.04
N GLU A 481 -0.31 36.19 4.93
CA GLU A 481 -0.84 36.50 3.58
C GLU A 481 -2.37 36.29 3.51
N GLY A 482 -2.91 35.35 4.30
CA GLY A 482 -4.35 35.16 4.48
C GLY A 482 -5.04 36.26 5.29
N THR A 483 -4.30 37.18 5.92
CA THR A 483 -4.80 38.27 6.77
C THR A 483 -4.69 39.66 6.14
N GLY A 484 -4.14 39.77 4.92
CA GLY A 484 -4.13 41.00 4.12
C GLY A 484 -3.18 42.11 4.60
N LYS A 485 -2.17 41.81 5.41
CA LYS A 485 -1.14 42.79 5.84
C LYS A 485 0.20 42.53 5.14
N GLU A 486 0.82 43.60 4.64
CA GLU A 486 2.11 43.55 3.94
C GLU A 486 3.28 43.18 4.87
N SER A 487 4.27 42.50 4.31
CA SER A 487 5.49 41.98 4.97
C SER A 487 6.22 43.00 5.85
N ASP A 488 6.23 44.28 5.47
CA ASP A 488 7.01 45.30 6.17
C ASP A 488 6.36 45.77 7.48
N GLN A 489 5.02 45.70 7.59
CA GLN A 489 4.30 45.97 8.84
C GLN A 489 4.54 44.89 9.92
N ILE A 490 4.92 43.67 9.51
CA ILE A 490 5.23 42.56 10.41
C ILE A 490 6.55 42.81 11.15
N LYS A 491 7.53 43.44 10.48
CA LYS A 491 8.82 43.80 11.09
C LYS A 491 8.68 44.95 12.09
N GLU A 492 7.84 45.94 11.79
CA GLU A 492 7.55 47.05 12.73
C GLU A 492 6.72 46.60 13.93
N SER A 493 5.82 45.63 13.76
CA SER A 493 4.96 45.14 14.85
C SER A 493 5.68 44.19 15.82
N PHE A 494 6.85 43.65 15.45
CA PHE A 494 7.58 42.65 16.24
C PHE A 494 9.11 42.84 16.15
N PRO A 495 9.68 43.85 16.85
CA PRO A 495 11.12 44.14 16.81
C PRO A 495 12.01 42.98 17.28
N ASP A 496 11.51 42.07 18.12
CA ASP A 496 12.26 40.90 18.60
C ASP A 496 12.42 39.77 17.58
N PHE A 497 11.76 39.84 16.42
CA PHE A 497 11.92 38.87 15.33
C PHE A 497 13.34 38.88 14.75
N ALA A 498 14.07 39.99 14.89
CA ALA A 498 15.47 40.11 14.52
C ALA A 498 16.43 39.35 15.45
N LYS A 499 16.01 39.00 16.67
CA LYS A 499 16.82 38.27 17.66
C LYS A 499 16.76 36.74 17.51
N VAL A 500 15.97 36.24 16.56
CA VAL A 500 15.80 34.79 16.31
C VAL A 500 17.11 34.14 15.86
N ASP A 501 18.01 34.88 15.22
CA ASP A 501 19.29 34.35 14.75
C ASP A 501 20.32 34.19 15.90
N ASP A 502 20.14 34.88 17.03
CA ASP A 502 20.94 34.79 18.26
C ASP A 502 20.27 33.93 19.37
N PHE A 503 19.24 33.16 19.00
CA PHE A 503 18.39 32.45 19.96
C PHE A 503 19.15 31.37 20.75
N ASN A 504 19.37 31.63 22.04
CA ASN A 504 19.82 30.63 23.00
C ASN A 504 18.61 29.91 23.64
N PRO A 505 18.37 28.62 23.35
CA PRO A 505 17.24 27.88 23.92
C PRO A 505 17.28 27.75 25.45
N PHE A 506 18.40 28.08 26.11
CA PHE A 506 18.54 28.09 27.55
C PHE A 506 18.14 29.41 28.23
N GLU A 507 17.80 30.46 27.47
CA GLU A 507 17.31 31.76 27.99
C GLU A 507 15.84 32.02 27.64
N ILE A 508 15.16 30.99 27.17
CA ILE A 508 13.78 31.08 26.70
C ILE A 508 12.82 31.51 27.81
N ASP A 509 13.14 31.23 29.07
CA ASP A 509 12.42 31.66 30.26
C ASP A 509 12.33 33.19 30.40
N LYS A 510 13.34 33.92 29.91
CA LYS A 510 13.43 35.39 29.94
C LYS A 510 12.64 36.09 28.82
N LEU A 511 12.12 35.34 27.84
CA LEU A 511 11.43 35.91 26.69
C LEU A 511 9.97 36.29 27.00
N ASP A 512 9.52 37.30 26.27
CA ASP A 512 8.25 38.02 26.29
C ASP A 512 7.01 37.10 26.20
N GLU A 513 5.83 37.64 26.53
CA GLU A 513 4.54 36.95 26.37
C GLU A 513 4.06 36.90 24.91
N ASN A 514 4.97 36.75 23.96
CA ASN A 514 4.60 36.49 22.57
C ASN A 514 4.01 35.06 22.45
N PRO A 515 2.87 34.87 21.76
CA PRO A 515 2.27 33.55 21.52
C PRO A 515 3.23 32.48 21.00
N LEU A 516 4.20 32.86 20.15
CA LEU A 516 5.23 31.95 19.64
C LEU A 516 6.15 31.45 20.77
N TRP A 517 6.58 32.34 21.66
CA TRP A 517 7.43 31.98 22.80
C TRP A 517 6.70 31.11 23.81
N MET A 518 5.39 31.35 24.02
CA MET A 518 4.58 30.49 24.90
C MET A 518 4.51 29.06 24.38
N VAL A 519 4.28 28.91 23.07
CA VAL A 519 4.30 27.60 22.41
C VAL A 519 5.66 26.95 22.64
N LEU A 520 6.76 27.63 22.30
CA LEU A 520 8.11 27.07 22.47
C LEU A 520 8.42 26.71 23.94
N LYS A 521 7.99 27.50 24.93
CA LYS A 521 8.12 27.18 26.36
C LYS A 521 7.39 25.88 26.73
N ALA A 522 6.16 25.69 26.26
CA ALA A 522 5.40 24.46 26.51
C ALA A 522 6.03 23.22 25.84
N MET A 523 6.90 23.42 24.85
CA MET A 523 7.60 22.34 24.15
C MET A 523 8.83 21.80 24.89
N ILE A 524 9.35 22.52 25.89
CA ILE A 524 10.55 22.13 26.63
C ILE A 524 10.26 20.86 27.46
N PRO A 525 11.10 19.82 27.41
CA PRO A 525 10.97 18.66 28.28
C PRO A 525 11.07 19.05 29.76
N VAL A 526 10.32 18.36 30.62
CA VAL A 526 10.50 18.52 32.06
C VAL A 526 11.92 18.09 32.41
N SER A 527 12.66 18.96 33.10
CA SER A 527 14.05 18.74 33.50
C SER A 527 14.37 19.57 34.74
N GLY A 528 15.56 19.40 35.32
CA GLY A 528 16.00 20.21 36.46
C GLY A 528 16.01 21.73 36.20
N LYS A 529 16.03 22.17 34.92
CA LYS A 529 16.00 23.59 34.54
C LYS A 529 14.62 24.08 34.10
N PHE A 530 13.67 23.18 33.87
CA PHE A 530 12.30 23.52 33.46
C PHE A 530 11.32 22.58 34.14
N SER A 531 10.74 23.05 35.24
CA SER A 531 9.91 22.23 36.10
C SER A 531 8.61 21.81 35.41
N ALA A 532 8.01 20.72 35.89
CA ALA A 532 6.70 20.28 35.44
C ALA A 532 5.64 21.39 35.66
N GLU A 533 5.71 22.13 36.76
CA GLU A 533 4.84 23.28 37.02
C GLU A 533 5.02 24.40 35.99
N ALA A 534 6.25 24.76 35.62
CA ALA A 534 6.53 25.76 34.60
C ALA A 534 5.93 25.35 33.24
N LYS A 535 5.94 24.05 32.94
CA LYS A 535 5.30 23.50 31.74
C LYS A 535 3.77 23.62 31.77
N ILE A 536 3.12 23.33 32.92
CA ILE A 536 1.67 23.56 33.09
C ILE A 536 1.32 25.05 32.92
N ASN A 537 2.13 25.95 33.46
CA ASN A 537 1.94 27.39 33.30
C ASN A 537 2.09 27.84 31.84
N ALA A 538 3.04 27.26 31.09
CA ALA A 538 3.17 27.53 29.66
C ALA A 538 1.93 27.07 28.89
N TYR A 539 1.38 25.89 29.19
CA TYR A 539 0.10 25.45 28.62
C TYR A 539 -1.06 26.40 28.96
N ALA A 540 -1.12 26.89 30.21
CA ALA A 540 -2.12 27.86 30.63
C ALA A 540 -2.10 29.12 29.76
N LYS A 541 -0.92 29.73 29.60
CA LYS A 541 -0.75 30.95 28.78
C LYS A 541 -1.14 30.73 27.31
N ILE A 542 -0.86 29.55 26.75
CA ILE A 542 -1.33 29.21 25.39
C ILE A 542 -2.86 29.14 25.35
N ALA A 543 -3.49 28.51 26.34
CA ALA A 543 -4.95 28.42 26.42
C ALA A 543 -5.60 29.81 26.53
N GLU A 544 -5.04 30.72 27.35
CA GLU A 544 -5.45 32.13 27.42
C GLU A 544 -5.35 32.81 26.05
N ALA A 545 -4.19 32.69 25.41
CA ALA A 545 -3.95 33.27 24.09
C ALA A 545 -4.91 32.72 23.01
N VAL A 546 -5.32 31.46 23.09
CA VAL A 546 -6.34 30.87 22.19
C VAL A 546 -7.73 31.47 22.45
N ILE A 547 -8.12 31.63 23.72
CA ILE A 547 -9.40 32.28 24.07
C ILE A 547 -9.41 33.72 23.53
N ASP A 548 -8.33 34.46 23.77
CA ASP A 548 -8.11 35.86 23.39
C ASP A 548 -7.98 36.10 21.88
N ARG A 549 -7.99 35.05 21.04
CA ARG A 549 -7.73 35.14 19.58
C ARG A 549 -6.32 35.57 19.22
N ARG A 550 -5.37 35.48 20.16
CA ARG A 550 -3.95 35.65 19.87
C ARG A 550 -3.35 34.42 19.19
N ILE A 551 -3.98 33.25 19.30
CA ILE A 551 -3.60 32.00 18.60
C ILE A 551 -4.83 31.37 17.94
N GLY A 552 -4.88 31.42 16.61
CA GLY A 552 -5.89 30.75 15.79
C GLY A 552 -7.30 31.36 15.87
N GLU A 553 -8.08 31.17 14.81
CA GLU A 553 -9.43 31.77 14.69
C GLU A 553 -10.59 30.78 14.88
N LYS A 554 -10.39 29.50 14.57
CA LYS A 554 -11.44 28.47 14.51
C LYS A 554 -11.17 27.33 15.50
N ASP A 555 -12.24 26.64 15.92
CA ASP A 555 -12.16 25.41 16.73
C ASP A 555 -11.37 25.54 18.04
N LYS A 556 -11.37 26.73 18.66
CA LYS A 556 -10.61 27.05 19.88
C LYS A 556 -10.80 26.05 21.01
N PHE A 557 -12.02 25.59 21.23
CA PHE A 557 -12.32 24.60 22.27
C PHE A 557 -11.62 23.26 22.03
N LYS A 558 -11.42 22.86 20.76
CA LYS A 558 -10.63 21.66 20.42
C LYS A 558 -9.15 21.86 20.76
N VAL A 559 -8.64 23.06 20.52
CA VAL A 559 -7.25 23.41 20.85
C VAL A 559 -7.04 23.40 22.37
N ILE A 560 -7.95 24.06 23.12
CA ILE A 560 -7.90 24.10 24.59
C ILE A 560 -8.04 22.69 25.19
N TYR A 561 -8.94 21.85 24.66
CA TYR A 561 -9.04 20.46 25.08
C TYR A 561 -7.74 19.69 24.89
N ASN A 562 -7.08 19.83 23.74
CA ASN A 562 -5.79 19.17 23.53
C ASN A 562 -4.69 19.70 24.45
N ILE A 563 -4.70 21.00 24.76
CA ILE A 563 -3.78 21.61 25.73
C ILE A 563 -4.02 21.02 27.13
N GLN A 564 -5.28 20.89 27.55
CA GLN A 564 -5.66 20.22 28.80
C GLN A 564 -5.13 18.79 28.86
N MET A 565 -5.33 17.98 27.82
CA MET A 565 -4.86 16.59 27.82
C MET A 565 -3.33 16.48 27.89
N ASN A 566 -2.60 17.37 27.21
CA ASN A 566 -1.14 17.39 27.29
C ASN A 566 -0.63 17.87 28.66
N ALA A 567 -1.33 18.81 29.29
CA ALA A 567 -1.03 19.27 30.64
C ALA A 567 -1.31 18.16 31.67
N TRP A 568 -2.36 17.37 31.45
CA TRP A 568 -2.72 16.22 32.28
C TRP A 568 -1.61 15.14 32.29
N GLU A 569 -1.04 14.81 31.14
CA GLU A 569 0.08 13.85 31.06
C GLU A 569 1.30 14.28 31.90
N VAL A 570 1.59 15.59 31.93
CA VAL A 570 2.66 16.15 32.76
C VAL A 570 2.31 16.07 34.26
N ALA A 571 1.06 16.38 34.60
CA ALA A 571 0.55 16.36 35.97
C ALA A 571 0.53 14.95 36.59
N GLN A 572 0.23 13.91 35.81
CA GLN A 572 0.14 12.52 36.30
C GLN A 572 1.45 11.97 36.89
N THR A 573 2.58 12.60 36.61
CA THR A 573 3.91 12.13 37.04
C THR A 573 4.61 13.08 38.00
N ASN A 574 4.00 14.22 38.35
CA ASN A 574 4.64 15.26 39.15
C ASN A 574 3.63 15.92 40.10
N LEU A 575 3.77 15.72 41.41
CA LEU A 575 2.82 16.21 42.43
C LEU A 575 2.64 17.74 42.41
N ASP A 576 3.73 18.50 42.26
CA ASP A 576 3.66 19.96 42.20
C ASP A 576 2.91 20.46 40.96
N ALA A 577 3.12 19.78 39.81
CA ALA A 577 2.39 20.08 38.59
C ALA A 577 0.93 19.62 38.66
N PHE A 578 0.62 18.59 39.45
CA PHE A 578 -0.73 18.08 39.66
C PHE A 578 -1.62 19.12 40.33
N ASN A 579 -1.16 19.71 41.43
CA ASN A 579 -1.89 20.78 42.13
C ASN A 579 -2.12 21.98 41.22
N ARG A 580 -1.10 22.34 40.42
CA ARG A 580 -1.19 23.42 39.44
C ARG A 580 -2.19 23.10 38.34
N TYR A 581 -2.17 21.89 37.81
CA TYR A 581 -3.12 21.40 36.80
C TYR A 581 -4.55 21.45 37.34
N LYS A 582 -4.80 20.91 38.53
CA LYS A 582 -6.12 20.91 39.19
C LYS A 582 -6.70 22.33 39.28
N LYS A 583 -5.87 23.30 39.64
CA LYS A 583 -6.26 24.72 39.70
C LYS A 583 -6.56 25.33 38.32
N ILE A 584 -5.74 25.03 37.30
CA ILE A 584 -5.79 25.72 36.00
C ILE A 584 -6.73 25.04 35.01
N PHE A 585 -6.75 23.72 34.97
CA PHE A 585 -7.43 22.89 33.99
C PHE A 585 -8.41 21.88 34.61
N GLY A 586 -8.56 21.88 35.93
CA GLY A 586 -9.50 21.00 36.62
C GLY A 586 -10.97 21.27 36.26
N PRO A 587 -11.90 20.41 36.73
CA PRO A 587 -13.33 20.49 36.46
C PRO A 587 -13.93 21.88 36.68
N ASP A 588 -13.50 22.56 37.74
CA ASP A 588 -13.99 23.87 38.16
C ASP A 588 -13.19 25.04 37.55
N SER A 589 -12.28 24.76 36.62
CA SER A 589 -11.47 25.79 35.97
C SER A 589 -12.20 26.46 34.81
N MET A 590 -11.86 27.73 34.57
CA MET A 590 -12.36 28.51 33.43
C MET A 590 -12.12 27.80 32.08
N PHE A 591 -10.98 27.12 31.89
CA PHE A 591 -10.71 26.41 30.64
C PHE A 591 -11.62 25.19 30.46
N ASN A 592 -11.86 24.43 31.53
CA ASN A 592 -12.75 23.26 31.46
C ASN A 592 -14.20 23.70 31.22
N GLU A 593 -14.65 24.76 31.90
CA GLU A 593 -15.96 25.36 31.68
C GLU A 593 -16.13 25.83 30.22
N TYR A 594 -15.12 26.53 29.67
CA TYR A 594 -15.13 26.96 28.28
C TYR A 594 -15.29 25.78 27.30
N VAL A 595 -14.52 24.70 27.50
CA VAL A 595 -14.63 23.51 26.65
C VAL A 595 -16.00 22.85 26.79
N ALA A 596 -16.50 22.69 28.01
CA ALA A 596 -17.81 22.10 28.29
C ALA A 596 -18.96 22.90 27.64
N GLU A 597 -18.95 24.23 27.74
CA GLU A 597 -19.94 25.12 27.12
C GLU A 597 -19.92 25.00 25.58
N LYS A 598 -18.72 24.95 24.98
CA LYS A 598 -18.59 24.80 23.52
C LYS A 598 -19.00 23.43 23.02
N ILE A 599 -18.78 22.38 23.80
CA ILE A 599 -19.29 21.03 23.50
C ILE A 599 -20.81 21.00 23.53
N LYS A 600 -21.44 21.63 24.53
CA LYS A 600 -22.91 21.71 24.60
C LYS A 600 -23.51 22.47 23.41
N SER A 601 -22.87 23.56 22.98
CA SER A 601 -23.38 24.41 21.89
C SER A 601 -23.10 23.89 20.48
N HIS A 602 -22.11 23.02 20.28
CA HIS A 602 -21.73 22.52 18.95
C HIS A 602 -22.11 21.04 18.78
N ASN A 603 -23.29 20.69 18.24
CA ASN A 603 -23.65 19.27 18.05
C ASN A 603 -22.89 18.62 16.87
N THR A 604 -21.61 18.32 17.07
CA THR A 604 -20.74 17.65 16.07
C THR A 604 -20.43 16.22 16.48
N SER A 605 -20.16 15.36 15.48
CA SER A 605 -19.72 13.97 15.73
C SER A 605 -18.43 13.88 16.57
N TRP A 606 -17.61 14.94 16.57
CA TRP A 606 -16.38 15.02 17.37
C TRP A 606 -16.69 15.02 18.88
N ASN A 607 -17.79 15.64 19.28
CA ASN A 607 -18.16 15.80 20.69
C ASN A 607 -18.45 14.48 21.40
N LYS A 608 -18.82 13.44 20.66
CA LYS A 608 -19.07 12.11 21.23
C LYS A 608 -17.81 11.45 21.78
N ASN A 609 -16.63 11.93 21.42
CA ASN A 609 -15.34 11.33 21.78
C ASN A 609 -14.55 12.18 22.80
N ILE A 610 -15.13 13.26 23.33
CA ILE A 610 -14.44 14.11 24.30
C ILE A 610 -14.74 13.60 25.70
N HIS A 611 -13.70 13.24 26.43
CA HIS A 611 -13.78 12.93 27.86
C HIS A 611 -13.22 14.10 28.65
N LEU A 612 -14.06 14.80 29.41
CA LEU A 612 -13.64 15.81 30.38
C LEU A 612 -13.39 15.13 31.71
N LEU A 613 -12.23 15.41 32.31
CA LEU A 613 -11.87 14.81 33.59
C LEU A 613 -12.85 15.23 34.68
N THR A 614 -13.18 14.31 35.58
CA THR A 614 -14.03 14.56 36.76
C THR A 614 -13.18 14.82 38.00
N MET A 615 -13.81 15.39 39.06
CA MET A 615 -13.13 15.57 40.34
C MET A 615 -12.72 14.23 40.97
N ASP A 616 -13.50 13.18 40.75
CA ASP A 616 -13.18 11.83 41.25
C ASP A 616 -11.95 11.26 40.56
N GLU A 617 -11.81 11.45 39.24
CA GLU A 617 -10.62 11.04 38.49
C GLU A 617 -9.36 11.79 38.96
N LEU A 618 -9.50 13.09 39.26
CA LEU A 618 -8.41 13.86 39.84
C LEU A 618 -8.06 13.38 41.26
N ASN A 619 -9.04 13.23 42.15
CA ASN A 619 -8.77 12.76 43.51
C ASN A 619 -8.13 11.36 43.52
N LYS A 620 -8.53 10.47 42.59
CA LYS A 620 -7.90 9.17 42.40
C LYS A 620 -6.44 9.29 41.96
N ALA A 621 -6.14 10.16 41.01
CA ALA A 621 -4.76 10.39 40.56
C ALA A 621 -3.89 11.04 41.64
N GLU A 622 -4.46 11.96 42.42
CA GLU A 622 -3.80 12.60 43.56
C GLU A 622 -3.41 11.57 44.63
N ASN A 623 -4.34 10.67 44.97
CA ASN A 623 -4.08 9.57 45.90
C ASN A 623 -2.97 8.64 45.40
N ASN A 624 -2.97 8.30 44.10
CA ASN A 624 -1.91 7.48 43.50
C ASN A 624 -0.54 8.18 43.58
N LEU A 625 -0.48 9.48 43.28
CA LEU A 625 0.75 10.27 43.37
C LEU A 625 1.28 10.33 44.81
N ASN A 626 0.40 10.59 45.78
CA ASN A 626 0.75 10.62 47.20
C ASN A 626 1.26 9.25 47.69
N GLN A 627 0.68 8.15 47.22
CA GLN A 627 1.17 6.80 47.53
C GLN A 627 2.55 6.53 46.93
N THR A 628 2.82 6.98 45.70
CA THR A 628 4.13 6.79 45.05
C THR A 628 5.24 7.64 45.65
N MET A 629 4.91 8.77 46.27
CA MET A 629 5.88 9.69 46.89
C MET A 629 6.04 9.49 48.40
N ALA A 630 5.24 8.62 49.02
CA ALA A 630 5.43 8.26 50.41
C ALA A 630 6.80 7.55 50.56
N PRO A 631 7.69 8.02 51.46
CA PRO A 631 8.97 7.37 51.69
C PRO A 631 8.72 5.92 52.11
N SER A 632 9.36 4.98 51.40
CA SER A 632 9.20 3.55 51.61
C SER A 632 9.77 3.16 52.97
N ASN A 633 8.97 3.25 54.03
CA ASN A 633 9.34 2.79 55.36
C ASN A 633 9.15 1.26 55.43
N ASN A 634 10.00 0.52 54.70
CA ASN A 634 10.11 -0.93 54.85
C ASN A 634 11.11 -1.25 55.96
N GLN A 635 10.61 -1.35 57.20
CA GLN A 635 11.25 -2.20 58.19
C GLN A 635 11.05 -3.66 57.77
N ILE A 636 12.15 -4.31 57.41
CA ILE A 636 12.23 -5.74 57.11
C ILE A 636 11.90 -6.50 58.39
N ASN A 637 10.72 -7.14 58.44
CA ASN A 637 10.35 -8.05 59.52
C ASN A 637 10.66 -9.48 59.08
N VAL A 638 11.74 -10.04 59.62
CA VAL A 638 12.11 -11.46 59.51
C VAL A 638 11.36 -12.22 60.60
N ASN A 639 10.59 -13.25 60.24
CA ASN A 639 10.30 -14.36 61.14
C ASN A 639 9.88 -15.64 60.40
N GLN A 640 10.17 -16.74 61.09
CA GLN A 640 10.42 -18.11 60.66
C GLN A 640 9.19 -19.06 60.70
N THR A 641 9.31 -20.22 60.04
CA THR A 641 8.79 -21.60 60.37
C THR A 641 7.26 -21.81 60.46
N GLU A 642 6.60 -22.90 60.05
CA GLU A 642 6.90 -24.31 59.69
C GLU A 642 5.61 -24.99 59.06
N PRO A 643 5.54 -26.32 58.77
CA PRO A 643 4.70 -26.93 57.73
C PRO A 643 3.44 -27.70 58.21
N ASN A 644 2.54 -28.07 57.28
CA ASN A 644 1.58 -29.21 57.31
C ASN A 644 0.74 -29.20 56.01
N SER A 645 0.63 -30.26 55.18
CA SER A 645 0.10 -31.64 55.29
C SER A 645 -1.36 -31.77 54.79
N SER A 646 -1.61 -32.89 54.08
CA SER A 646 -2.92 -33.46 53.63
C SER A 646 -3.72 -32.70 52.56
N ALA A 647 -4.62 -33.28 51.77
CA ALA A 647 -4.90 -34.60 51.23
C ALA A 647 -6.13 -34.44 50.31
N ASP A 648 -6.22 -35.31 49.31
CA ASP A 648 -7.45 -35.89 48.74
C ASP A 648 -8.47 -35.14 47.86
N ASN A 649 -8.85 -35.93 46.84
CA ASN A 649 -10.15 -36.08 46.17
C ASN A 649 -10.57 -35.02 45.13
N SER A 650 -11.17 -35.37 43.99
CA SER A 650 -11.53 -36.64 43.33
C SER A 650 -12.28 -36.30 42.03
N ASN A 651 -12.17 -37.14 40.99
CA ASN A 651 -13.18 -37.53 39.97
C ASN A 651 -13.95 -36.41 39.20
N GLU A 652 -14.20 -36.48 37.90
CA GLU A 652 -14.90 -37.54 37.16
C GLU A 652 -14.55 -37.57 35.65
N THR A 653 -14.33 -38.79 35.18
CA THR A 653 -14.62 -39.42 33.87
C THR A 653 -16.06 -39.15 33.31
N TYR A 654 -16.52 -39.44 32.07
CA TYR A 654 -16.21 -40.43 31.01
C TYR A 654 -16.99 -40.10 29.68
N GLU A 655 -16.52 -40.71 28.57
CA GLU A 655 -17.23 -41.26 27.36
C GLU A 655 -18.05 -40.36 26.39
N VAL A 656 -17.86 -40.35 25.05
CA VAL A 656 -17.79 -41.36 23.94
C VAL A 656 -19.14 -41.95 23.49
N ALA A 657 -19.49 -41.72 22.20
CA ALA A 657 -20.14 -42.64 21.22
C ALA A 657 -20.48 -41.83 19.93
N GLU A 658 -19.88 -42.09 18.77
CA GLU A 658 -20.31 -43.04 17.70
C GLU A 658 -21.76 -42.81 17.18
N ALA A 659 -21.93 -42.22 15.98
CA ALA A 659 -21.94 -42.83 14.64
C ALA A 659 -23.27 -43.53 14.29
N GLN A 660 -23.93 -43.10 13.19
CA GLN A 660 -24.56 -44.02 12.22
C GLN A 660 -25.04 -43.31 10.93
N THR A 661 -24.77 -44.01 9.85
CA THR A 661 -25.06 -43.83 8.42
C THR A 661 -26.48 -44.25 7.99
N LEU A 662 -26.87 -43.82 6.77
CA LEU A 662 -27.68 -44.46 5.70
C LEU A 662 -28.76 -43.49 5.14
N ASN A 663 -29.26 -43.53 3.89
CA ASN A 663 -28.87 -44.02 2.55
C ASN A 663 -30.11 -43.79 1.64
N LYS A 664 -29.93 -43.63 0.32
CA LYS A 664 -30.91 -43.87 -0.80
C LYS A 664 -32.13 -42.92 -0.90
N ASN A 665 -32.70 -42.56 -2.07
CA ASN A 665 -32.48 -42.87 -3.48
C ASN A 665 -33.30 -41.90 -4.38
N ASN A 666 -32.85 -41.78 -5.64
CA ASN A 666 -33.49 -41.36 -6.91
C ASN A 666 -35.02 -41.27 -7.02
N VAL A 667 -35.53 -40.39 -7.92
CA VAL A 667 -36.35 -40.73 -9.12
C VAL A 667 -36.40 -39.54 -10.11
N THR A 668 -36.37 -39.92 -11.39
CA THR A 668 -36.40 -39.23 -12.71
C THR A 668 -37.77 -38.80 -13.22
N SER A 669 -37.83 -37.77 -14.10
CA SER A 669 -38.52 -37.73 -15.43
C SER A 669 -38.70 -36.25 -15.89
N LYS A 670 -38.17 -35.79 -17.04
CA LYS A 670 -38.70 -35.86 -18.42
C LYS A 670 -40.14 -35.32 -18.59
N ASP A 671 -40.33 -34.17 -19.26
CA ASP A 671 -40.69 -34.11 -20.69
C ASP A 671 -40.87 -32.67 -21.23
N SER A 672 -40.66 -32.57 -22.54
CA SER A 672 -40.84 -31.47 -23.49
C SER A 672 -42.31 -31.05 -23.71
N VAL A 673 -42.55 -29.88 -24.34
CA VAL A 673 -43.44 -29.69 -25.54
C VAL A 673 -43.65 -28.19 -25.92
N THR A 674 -43.34 -27.92 -27.19
CA THR A 674 -43.86 -26.98 -28.24
C THR A 674 -44.01 -25.46 -28.12
N GLU A 675 -43.44 -24.83 -29.16
CA GLU A 675 -43.87 -23.71 -30.02
C GLU A 675 -45.30 -23.16 -29.89
N ASN A 676 -45.41 -21.83 -30.06
CA ASN A 676 -46.45 -21.20 -30.88
C ASN A 676 -45.97 -19.85 -31.42
N ASP A 677 -46.11 -19.71 -32.74
CA ASP A 677 -46.07 -18.48 -33.54
C ASP A 677 -47.28 -17.59 -33.23
N ILE A 678 -47.08 -16.26 -33.17
CA ILE A 678 -48.09 -15.27 -33.60
C ILE A 678 -47.37 -14.10 -34.28
N SER A 679 -47.80 -13.80 -35.49
CA SER A 679 -47.39 -12.69 -36.35
C SER A 679 -48.35 -11.49 -36.26
N SER A 680 -47.92 -10.36 -36.85
CA SER A 680 -48.70 -9.19 -37.29
C SER A 680 -49.25 -8.27 -36.19
N SER A 681 -49.42 -6.95 -36.32
CA SER A 681 -49.09 -5.89 -37.31
C SER A 681 -49.66 -4.57 -36.74
N GLU A 682 -49.14 -3.41 -37.20
CA GLU A 682 -49.77 -2.06 -37.11
C GLU A 682 -49.99 -1.44 -35.71
N SER A 683 -49.96 -0.12 -35.47
CA SER A 683 -49.55 1.10 -36.16
C SER A 683 -49.70 2.26 -35.16
N GLN A 684 -48.77 3.22 -35.18
CA GLN A 684 -48.92 4.66 -34.89
C GLN A 684 -49.88 5.15 -33.78
N ASN A 685 -49.30 5.69 -32.70
CA ASN A 685 -49.42 7.11 -32.31
C ASN A 685 -48.88 7.31 -30.89
N GLU A 686 -47.64 7.79 -30.76
CA GLU A 686 -47.24 8.51 -29.56
C GLU A 686 -46.74 9.89 -29.99
N GLN A 687 -47.50 10.91 -29.58
CA GLN A 687 -47.06 12.29 -29.61
C GLN A 687 -45.76 12.40 -28.81
N GLU A 688 -44.65 12.66 -29.49
CA GLU A 688 -43.44 13.17 -28.87
C GLU A 688 -43.76 14.53 -28.24
N MET A 689 -44.08 14.51 -26.94
CA MET A 689 -44.05 15.71 -26.11
C MET A 689 -42.59 16.18 -26.05
N SER A 690 -42.25 17.15 -26.90
CA SER A 690 -40.98 17.87 -26.84
C SER A 690 -40.78 18.43 -25.44
N LEU A 691 -39.77 17.92 -24.74
CA LEU A 691 -39.29 18.29 -23.40
C LEU A 691 -38.66 19.70 -23.34
N LYS A 692 -39.28 20.69 -23.99
CA LYS A 692 -38.92 22.12 -23.83
C LYS A 692 -39.42 22.71 -22.50
N ASP A 693 -40.25 21.98 -21.77
CA ASP A 693 -40.72 22.34 -20.42
C ASP A 693 -40.00 21.51 -19.34
N MET A 694 -38.67 21.57 -19.29
CA MET A 694 -37.89 20.79 -18.33
C MET A 694 -38.16 21.24 -16.90
N LEU A 695 -38.49 20.28 -16.03
CA LEU A 695 -38.40 20.46 -14.58
C LEU A 695 -36.95 20.87 -14.22
N PRO A 696 -36.74 21.92 -13.42
CA PRO A 696 -35.42 22.26 -12.90
C PRO A 696 -34.74 21.04 -12.26
N LEU A 697 -33.40 20.96 -12.33
CA LEU A 697 -32.64 19.84 -11.75
C LEU A 697 -32.99 19.62 -10.27
N LYS A 698 -33.32 20.69 -9.55
CA LYS A 698 -33.80 20.66 -8.16
C LYS A 698 -35.08 19.83 -7.97
N ASP A 699 -36.01 19.88 -8.91
CA ASP A 699 -37.27 19.14 -8.82
C ASP A 699 -37.08 17.68 -9.26
N ILE A 700 -36.19 17.41 -10.21
CA ILE A 700 -35.77 16.04 -10.54
C ILE A 700 -35.02 15.41 -9.35
N LEU A 701 -34.15 16.15 -8.66
CA LEU A 701 -33.50 15.69 -7.44
C LEU A 701 -34.52 15.27 -6.38
N LYS A 702 -35.57 16.07 -6.12
CA LYS A 702 -36.64 15.70 -5.17
C LYS A 702 -37.33 14.39 -5.57
N LYS A 703 -37.65 14.23 -6.86
CA LYS A 703 -38.24 12.98 -7.37
C LYS A 703 -37.29 11.79 -7.17
N PHE A 704 -36.01 11.99 -7.46
CA PHE A 704 -34.98 10.96 -7.35
C PHE A 704 -34.73 10.56 -5.88
N GLU A 705 -34.68 11.51 -4.95
CA GLU A 705 -34.57 11.23 -3.51
C GLU A 705 -35.78 10.45 -3.00
N LYS A 706 -37.00 10.84 -3.41
CA LYS A 706 -38.23 10.15 -3.03
C LYS A 706 -38.30 8.72 -3.57
N ALA A 707 -37.96 8.52 -4.86
CA ALA A 707 -37.96 7.22 -5.51
C ALA A 707 -36.99 6.22 -4.86
N PHE A 708 -35.91 6.75 -4.26
CA PHE A 708 -34.82 5.93 -3.71
C PHE A 708 -34.52 6.20 -2.23
N GLU A 709 -35.48 6.74 -1.47
CA GLU A 709 -35.29 7.11 -0.06
C GLU A 709 -34.78 5.93 0.80
N LYS A 710 -35.31 4.72 0.53
CA LYS A 710 -34.96 3.48 1.23
C LYS A 710 -33.82 2.69 0.55
N THR A 711 -33.13 3.25 -0.43
CA THR A 711 -32.11 2.51 -1.17
C THR A 711 -30.85 2.26 -0.35
N ASN A 712 -30.38 1.01 -0.34
CA ASN A 712 -29.03 0.66 0.14
C ASN A 712 -27.99 0.72 -0.99
N SER A 713 -28.32 1.27 -2.15
CA SER A 713 -27.39 1.32 -3.29
C SER A 713 -26.41 2.45 -3.10
N TYR A 714 -25.14 2.10 -2.87
CA TYR A 714 -24.06 3.09 -2.81
C TYR A 714 -24.02 3.97 -4.08
N GLY A 715 -24.30 3.38 -5.25
CA GLY A 715 -24.31 4.13 -6.50
C GLY A 715 -25.40 5.19 -6.57
N ILE A 716 -26.61 4.84 -6.15
CA ILE A 716 -27.72 5.81 -6.09
C ILE A 716 -27.43 6.93 -5.07
N LYS A 717 -26.85 6.58 -3.91
CA LYS A 717 -26.43 7.57 -2.90
C LYS A 717 -25.38 8.54 -3.44
N CYS A 718 -24.42 8.07 -4.23
CA CYS A 718 -23.44 8.92 -4.89
C CYS A 718 -24.10 9.87 -5.91
N MET A 719 -25.05 9.36 -6.72
CA MET A 719 -25.77 10.17 -7.71
C MET A 719 -26.59 11.29 -7.03
N ILE A 720 -27.32 10.97 -5.95
CA ILE A 720 -28.06 11.97 -5.16
C ILE A 720 -27.12 13.05 -4.62
N LYS A 721 -25.96 12.65 -4.09
CA LYS A 721 -24.96 13.60 -3.58
C LYS A 721 -24.45 14.53 -4.68
N GLU A 722 -24.22 14.01 -5.88
CA GLU A 722 -23.74 14.80 -7.01
C GLU A 722 -24.80 15.76 -7.53
N MET A 723 -26.05 15.31 -7.64
CA MET A 723 -27.18 16.16 -7.98
C MET A 723 -27.34 17.31 -6.98
N LYS A 724 -27.18 17.06 -5.67
CA LYS A 724 -27.20 18.12 -4.64
C LYS A 724 -26.14 19.18 -4.87
N ARG A 725 -24.88 18.75 -5.09
CA ARG A 725 -23.78 19.67 -5.40
C ARG A 725 -24.13 20.56 -6.60
N LEU A 726 -24.58 19.97 -7.69
CA LEU A 726 -24.94 20.71 -8.91
C LEU A 726 -26.13 21.64 -8.73
N THR A 727 -27.10 21.30 -7.87
CA THR A 727 -28.22 22.21 -7.55
C THR A 727 -27.81 23.42 -6.72
N GLU A 728 -26.69 23.33 -5.97
CA GLU A 728 -26.16 24.43 -5.14
C GLU A 728 -25.20 25.34 -5.92
N GLU A 729 -24.64 24.87 -7.03
CA GLU A 729 -23.70 25.64 -7.86
C GLU A 729 -24.41 26.68 -8.74
N GLN A 730 -23.72 27.81 -8.96
CA GLN A 730 -24.15 28.82 -9.94
C GLN A 730 -23.76 28.34 -11.34
N GLY A 731 -24.69 28.42 -12.30
CA GLY A 731 -24.44 27.99 -13.68
C GLY A 731 -25.74 27.76 -14.46
N ASN A 732 -25.62 27.54 -15.78
CA ASN A 732 -26.74 27.18 -16.63
C ASN A 732 -27.25 25.77 -16.26
N GLU A 733 -28.57 25.58 -16.21
CA GLU A 733 -29.20 24.28 -15.98
C GLU A 733 -28.78 23.24 -17.02
N ASP A 734 -28.63 23.63 -18.29
CA ASP A 734 -28.21 22.71 -19.36
C ASP A 734 -26.86 22.06 -19.08
N ASP A 735 -25.88 22.85 -18.62
CA ASP A 735 -24.55 22.36 -18.27
C ASP A 735 -24.61 21.40 -17.08
N LYS A 736 -25.43 21.72 -16.08
CA LYS A 736 -25.66 20.85 -14.92
C LYS A 736 -26.29 19.52 -15.32
N PHE A 737 -27.26 19.55 -16.24
CA PHE A 737 -27.90 18.35 -16.78
C PHE A 737 -26.92 17.50 -17.57
N GLU A 738 -26.08 18.10 -18.40
CA GLU A 738 -25.07 17.37 -19.15
C GLU A 738 -24.03 16.75 -18.20
N GLU A 739 -23.59 17.51 -17.19
CA GLU A 739 -22.62 17.04 -16.20
C GLU A 739 -23.15 15.86 -15.38
N ILE A 740 -24.37 15.93 -14.85
CA ILE A 740 -24.94 14.81 -14.10
C ILE A 740 -25.22 13.60 -15.00
N SER A 741 -25.65 13.81 -16.25
CA SER A 741 -25.87 12.73 -17.22
C SER A 741 -24.57 11.98 -17.49
N ARG A 742 -23.48 12.73 -17.70
CA ARG A 742 -22.12 12.20 -17.90
C ARG A 742 -21.65 11.47 -16.65
N TYR A 743 -21.87 12.03 -15.45
CA TYR A 743 -21.53 11.39 -14.18
C TYR A 743 -22.26 10.05 -14.01
N MET A 744 -23.57 10.03 -14.22
CA MET A 744 -24.43 8.85 -14.11
C MET A 744 -24.06 7.76 -15.12
N HIS A 745 -23.91 8.12 -16.39
CA HIS A 745 -23.47 7.22 -17.46
C HIS A 745 -22.10 6.62 -17.15
N ASN A 746 -21.13 7.47 -16.77
CA ASN A 746 -19.81 7.02 -16.36
C ASN A 746 -19.90 6.10 -15.15
N PHE A 747 -20.71 6.43 -14.14
CA PHE A 747 -20.83 5.59 -12.95
C PHE A 747 -21.26 4.15 -13.27
N VAL A 748 -22.20 3.98 -14.20
CA VAL A 748 -22.72 2.67 -14.62
C VAL A 748 -21.75 1.94 -15.56
N THR A 749 -21.28 2.61 -16.61
CA THR A 749 -20.43 2.01 -17.65
C THR A 749 -19.01 1.73 -17.16
N PHE A 750 -18.43 2.65 -16.39
CA PHE A 750 -17.06 2.56 -15.88
C PHE A 750 -16.89 1.43 -14.86
N LYS A 751 -17.94 1.16 -14.08
CA LYS A 751 -17.96 0.05 -13.11
C LYS A 751 -18.53 -1.23 -13.71
N ASN A 752 -18.82 -1.26 -15.02
CA ASN A 752 -19.46 -2.37 -15.74
C ASN A 752 -20.68 -2.95 -14.98
N ARG A 753 -21.44 -2.09 -14.30
CA ARG A 753 -22.43 -2.48 -13.29
C ARG A 753 -23.49 -3.41 -13.87
N VAL A 754 -23.83 -3.24 -15.14
CA VAL A 754 -24.86 -4.00 -15.87
C VAL A 754 -24.39 -5.41 -16.26
N ASN A 755 -23.08 -5.66 -16.27
CA ASN A 755 -22.49 -6.96 -16.64
C ASN A 755 -21.91 -7.73 -15.46
N ASP A 756 -21.93 -7.13 -14.27
CA ASP A 756 -21.39 -7.76 -13.09
C ASP A 756 -22.26 -8.97 -12.69
N PRO A 757 -21.67 -10.12 -12.28
CA PRO A 757 -22.44 -11.23 -11.75
C PRO A 757 -23.44 -10.83 -10.66
N TRP A 758 -23.17 -9.81 -9.84
CA TRP A 758 -24.15 -9.31 -8.85
C TRP A 758 -25.37 -8.61 -9.47
N TYR A 759 -25.30 -8.19 -10.74
CA TYR A 759 -26.40 -7.59 -11.50
C TYR A 759 -27.17 -8.64 -12.34
N LYS A 760 -26.45 -9.61 -12.93
CA LYS A 760 -27.02 -10.63 -13.84
C LYS A 760 -27.58 -11.88 -13.16
N ASN A 761 -27.24 -12.15 -11.91
CA ASN A 761 -27.53 -13.45 -11.31
C ASN A 761 -28.91 -13.52 -10.63
N LYS A 762 -29.90 -14.02 -11.37
CA LYS A 762 -31.25 -14.36 -10.85
C LYS A 762 -31.24 -15.54 -9.84
N LYS A 763 -30.12 -16.24 -9.66
CA LYS A 763 -30.04 -17.56 -8.98
C LYS A 763 -29.82 -17.48 -7.45
N PHE A 764 -29.50 -16.32 -6.89
CA PHE A 764 -29.33 -16.17 -5.43
C PHE A 764 -30.66 -15.81 -4.75
N GLY A 765 -31.57 -16.79 -4.70
CA GLY A 765 -32.88 -16.67 -4.04
C GLY A 765 -32.86 -16.70 -2.50
N PHE A 766 -31.69 -16.70 -1.84
CA PHE A 766 -31.63 -16.92 -0.37
C PHE A 766 -30.77 -15.94 0.44
N PHE A 767 -29.84 -15.19 -0.18
CA PHE A 767 -29.15 -14.07 0.48
C PHE A 767 -29.00 -12.89 -0.48
N GLY A 768 -29.87 -11.90 -0.29
CA GLY A 768 -29.91 -10.65 -1.05
C GLY A 768 -31.11 -10.61 -1.98
N LYS A 769 -32.27 -10.15 -1.49
CA LYS A 769 -33.37 -9.69 -2.35
C LYS A 769 -32.75 -8.81 -3.45
N GLY A 770 -32.99 -9.18 -4.71
CA GLY A 770 -32.61 -8.36 -5.86
C GLY A 770 -33.02 -6.91 -5.61
N ARG A 771 -32.20 -5.96 -6.10
CA ARG A 771 -32.52 -4.53 -5.98
C ARG A 771 -33.94 -4.31 -6.50
N ALA A 772 -34.62 -3.31 -5.93
CA ALA A 772 -35.91 -2.87 -6.44
C ALA A 772 -35.81 -2.66 -7.97
N GLU A 773 -36.81 -3.13 -8.70
CA GLU A 773 -36.87 -3.16 -10.17
C GLU A 773 -36.54 -1.80 -10.79
N ASN A 774 -36.99 -0.72 -10.16
CA ASN A 774 -36.68 0.65 -10.55
C ASN A 774 -35.17 0.97 -10.56
N VAL A 775 -34.36 0.36 -9.69
CA VAL A 775 -32.88 0.53 -9.70
C VAL A 775 -32.26 -0.16 -10.91
N GLN A 776 -32.77 -1.34 -11.29
CA GLN A 776 -32.28 -2.08 -12.46
C GLN A 776 -32.61 -1.33 -13.75
N LEU A 777 -33.88 -0.94 -13.92
CA LEU A 777 -34.35 -0.14 -15.05
C LEU A 777 -33.56 1.17 -15.21
N LEU A 778 -33.31 1.86 -14.09
CA LEU A 778 -32.48 3.06 -14.09
C LEU A 778 -31.05 2.77 -14.57
N TYR A 779 -30.44 1.67 -14.12
CA TYR A 779 -29.08 1.29 -14.51
C TYR A 779 -29.01 0.90 -16.00
N GLU A 780 -30.03 0.26 -16.54
CA GLU A 780 -30.12 -0.07 -17.97
C GLU A 780 -30.21 1.19 -18.82
N GLN A 781 -31.04 2.16 -18.43
CA GLN A 781 -31.13 3.43 -19.13
C GLN A 781 -29.80 4.19 -19.10
N MET A 782 -29.16 4.28 -17.93
CA MET A 782 -27.86 4.91 -17.77
C MET A 782 -26.73 4.25 -18.57
N SER A 783 -26.88 2.97 -18.95
CA SER A 783 -25.86 2.25 -19.71
C SER A 783 -25.86 2.53 -21.21
N LYS A 784 -26.92 3.14 -21.74
CA LYS A 784 -27.04 3.48 -23.16
C LYS A 784 -25.97 4.52 -23.55
N LYS A 785 -25.37 4.36 -24.74
CA LYS A 785 -24.23 5.18 -25.24
C LYS A 785 -24.51 6.69 -25.24
N ASN A 786 -25.77 7.08 -25.40
CA ASN A 786 -26.21 8.48 -25.44
C ASN A 786 -27.13 8.81 -24.25
N PHE A 787 -26.87 8.24 -23.07
CA PHE A 787 -27.71 8.51 -21.90
C PHE A 787 -27.73 10.01 -21.58
N SER A 788 -28.93 10.57 -21.56
CA SER A 788 -29.24 11.90 -21.07
C SER A 788 -30.25 11.79 -19.93
N LEU A 789 -29.99 12.45 -18.80
CA LEU A 789 -30.96 12.58 -17.72
C LEU A 789 -32.22 13.30 -18.20
N LYS A 790 -32.11 14.15 -19.24
CA LYS A 790 -33.24 14.82 -19.87
C LYS A 790 -34.19 13.84 -20.56
N GLU A 791 -33.67 12.71 -21.01
CA GLU A 791 -34.40 11.64 -21.69
C GLU A 791 -34.74 10.48 -20.74
N LEU A 792 -34.43 10.62 -19.44
CA LEU A 792 -34.75 9.61 -18.46
C LEU A 792 -36.27 9.44 -18.39
N ASN A 793 -36.75 8.21 -18.58
CA ASN A 793 -38.18 7.94 -18.45
C ASN A 793 -38.60 8.16 -16.98
N LEU A 794 -39.25 9.30 -16.72
CA LEU A 794 -39.62 9.73 -15.37
C LEU A 794 -40.58 8.75 -14.67
N THR A 795 -41.28 7.89 -15.42
CA THR A 795 -42.10 6.81 -14.83
C THR A 795 -41.29 5.86 -13.93
N ILE A 796 -39.98 5.72 -14.17
CA ILE A 796 -39.07 4.96 -13.29
C ILE A 796 -39.00 5.60 -11.89
N LEU A 797 -39.13 6.93 -11.80
CA LEU A 797 -39.11 7.69 -10.55
C LEU A 797 -40.49 7.79 -9.90
N ASP A 798 -41.56 7.64 -10.68
CA ASP A 798 -42.95 7.73 -10.18
C ASP A 798 -43.49 6.38 -9.68
N ASN A 799 -42.86 5.25 -10.04
CA ASN A 799 -43.20 3.93 -9.52
C ASN A 799 -42.89 3.82 -8.01
N LYS A 800 -43.95 3.81 -7.19
CA LYS A 800 -43.85 3.40 -5.78
C LYS A 800 -43.25 1.98 -5.74
N PRO A 801 -42.22 1.72 -4.91
CA PRO A 801 -41.77 0.35 -4.72
C PRO A 801 -42.97 -0.48 -4.27
N ALA A 802 -43.31 -1.55 -5.00
CA ALA A 802 -44.39 -2.44 -4.61
C ALA A 802 -44.20 -2.80 -3.13
N GLU A 803 -45.18 -2.45 -2.30
CA GLU A 803 -45.17 -2.85 -0.90
C GLU A 803 -45.13 -4.37 -0.87
N GLN A 804 -43.96 -4.92 -0.54
CA GLN A 804 -43.83 -6.35 -0.30
C GLN A 804 -44.63 -6.65 0.96
N ASP A 805 -45.82 -7.21 0.75
CA ASP A 805 -46.73 -7.66 1.78
C ASP A 805 -46.02 -8.66 2.71
N ASN A 806 -45.64 -8.18 3.90
CA ASN A 806 -44.91 -8.97 4.91
C ASN A 806 -45.83 -9.88 5.73
N THR A 807 -47.08 -10.09 5.32
CA THR A 807 -48.09 -10.84 6.10
C THR A 807 -48.04 -12.36 5.96
N LYS A 808 -47.25 -12.95 5.05
CA LYS A 808 -47.05 -14.41 4.98
C LYS A 808 -45.92 -14.89 5.90
N LYS A 809 -46.13 -14.80 7.21
CA LYS A 809 -45.28 -15.47 8.22
C LYS A 809 -46.10 -15.96 9.43
N SER A 810 -47.26 -16.55 9.20
CA SER A 810 -47.93 -17.43 10.19
C SER A 810 -48.90 -18.40 9.51
N SER A 811 -48.38 -19.53 9.03
CA SER A 811 -49.12 -20.80 8.87
C SER A 811 -48.19 -21.82 8.23
N LEU A 812 -47.56 -22.62 9.08
CA LEU A 812 -47.08 -23.99 8.85
C LEU A 812 -46.37 -24.41 10.14
N THR A 813 -47.19 -24.82 11.11
CA THR A 813 -46.87 -25.91 12.05
C THR A 813 -46.72 -27.22 11.29
#